data_AF-A0A0N1HK75-F1
#
_entry.id   AF-A0A0N1HK75-F1
#
_cell.length_a   1.000
_cell.length_b   1.000
_cell.length_c   1.000
_cell.angle_alpha   90.00
_cell.angle_beta   90.00
_cell.angle_gamma   90.00
#
_symmetry.space_group_name_H-M   'P 1'
#
loop_
_entity.id
_entity.type
_entity.pdbx_description
1 polymer ?
#
loop_
_entity_poly.entity_id
_entity_poly.type
_entity_poly.pdbx_seq_one_letter_code
_entity_poly.pdbx_strand_id
1 'polypeptide(L)'
;MLQLVWLITGCSSGIGEALARAILKRGDKVVATCRAPVDRLKHLEDAGATILELDVTADQAVLNAVVEEAVEAYGRIDVVVPNAGTLRAVMSEEMSQEEWDGMLRTSFFGVVKTVNAVLPHFRSRRAGTISFMNSVNAYAPFAGVAGYIVSKHAVAGYAKTLAMELVEFDIKPILFEIGFIRTPLLATSTHEDPKIQDYQALWDKGVQGVVEALADNQPGDVDKLAEGIIDVVKQPDRKSTIVPMGKDTLETLRTYADSLKAACDEFEDVANSVERDEPRRGGFAQLSQYWLLYSAAASSPSPSPAPDIAPRKWSTPLAKTIADAIEVTGPISLAAYMRQCLTSDLGGYYTTENTSIDQFGKKGDFITSPEISQVFGELVGVWFLSEWMGQGRPKESVQFIELGPGRGTLMSDVLRTAAQFKAFSSSIREVWMVEAGQALRQKQCELLCGTQQMTESYEELGESKWKWWEATSKPEYGSVKVKWVEDIVLLPPSAQSVRDSPKTPFIIAHEFFDALPISAFESVAPTAQDQKPAPLLDKAGVPMVRQPSSSKTPQWRELLVTRTEPKIDLKGLLRTEAEKERDDAAIGKDDTQSLPDDFRLTVAHASTPASLLLPARPRYRHLQSQVGSRVEISPETARYAGAIAHLIGGRTASQSKQQSPAPSGAALIIDYGPLDNIPINSLRGIKSHQIVSPFKHAGEADLSADVDFGALADSMLEASEGVEVHGPVEQGTWLEQLGVRERAGRVVKQMQGAKQDEDMQEKIKSFESGWKRLVEAGPRGMGKAYKVMAVLPEGGGKRRPVGFGGQVVG
;
A
#
# COMPACT_ATOMS: atom_id res chain seq x y z
N MET A 1 17.13 -17.02 33.90
CA MET A 1 17.46 -15.96 32.92
C MET A 1 17.82 -16.63 31.60
N LEU A 2 17.39 -16.06 30.48
CA LEU A 2 17.78 -16.54 29.15
C LEU A 2 19.30 -16.42 29.00
N GLN A 3 19.93 -17.48 28.50
CA GLN A 3 21.35 -17.51 28.16
C GLN A 3 21.59 -16.65 26.92
N LEU A 4 22.43 -15.62 27.02
CA LEU A 4 22.75 -14.71 25.91
C LEU A 4 23.98 -15.19 25.14
N VAL A 5 24.03 -14.90 23.85
CA VAL A 5 25.21 -15.11 23.00
C VAL A 5 25.91 -13.80 22.70
N TRP A 6 27.20 -13.71 23.04
CA TRP A 6 28.01 -12.48 22.93
C TRP A 6 29.09 -12.63 21.87
N LEU A 7 29.19 -11.67 20.95
CA LEU A 7 30.33 -11.51 20.04
C LEU A 7 31.21 -10.37 20.54
N ILE A 8 32.49 -10.63 20.80
CA ILE A 8 33.42 -9.64 21.36
C ILE A 8 34.66 -9.54 20.46
N THR A 9 35.01 -8.31 20.08
CA THR A 9 36.24 -8.03 19.31
C THR A 9 37.40 -7.62 20.20
N GLY A 10 38.61 -8.13 19.95
CA GLY A 10 39.81 -7.73 20.68
C GLY A 10 39.91 -8.38 22.07
N CYS A 11 39.78 -9.70 22.14
CA CYS A 11 39.78 -10.47 23.39
C CYS A 11 41.17 -10.89 23.89
N SER A 12 42.25 -10.44 23.26
CA SER A 12 43.62 -10.90 23.58
C SER A 12 44.21 -10.34 24.88
N SER A 13 43.58 -9.31 25.46
CA SER A 13 44.00 -8.65 26.69
C SER A 13 42.95 -7.64 27.17
N GLY A 14 43.05 -7.19 28.42
CA GLY A 14 42.33 -6.02 28.93
C GLY A 14 40.81 -6.23 29.05
N ILE A 15 40.01 -5.25 28.64
CA ILE A 15 38.55 -5.25 28.81
C ILE A 15 37.91 -6.44 28.08
N GLY A 16 38.29 -6.70 26.82
CA GLY A 16 37.70 -7.77 26.02
C GLY A 16 37.91 -9.16 26.62
N GLU A 17 39.13 -9.43 27.11
CA GLU A 17 39.46 -10.69 27.78
C GLU A 17 38.72 -10.86 29.10
N ALA A 18 38.73 -9.83 29.96
CA ALA A 18 38.06 -9.86 31.26
C ALA A 18 36.54 -10.03 31.11
N LEU A 19 35.95 -9.35 30.12
CA LEU A 19 34.54 -9.45 29.80
C LEU A 19 34.17 -10.85 29.29
N ALA A 20 34.95 -11.42 28.37
CA ALA A 20 34.74 -12.79 27.89
C ALA A 20 34.77 -13.81 29.05
N ARG A 21 35.77 -13.72 29.93
CA ARG A 21 35.89 -14.57 31.12
C ARG A 21 34.69 -14.42 32.07
N ALA A 22 34.26 -13.19 32.35
CA ALA A 22 33.14 -12.91 33.25
C ALA A 22 31.80 -13.43 32.68
N ILE A 23 31.58 -13.26 31.36
CA ILE A 23 30.37 -13.76 30.67
C ILE A 23 30.30 -15.30 30.74
N LEU A 24 31.39 -16.00 30.44
CA LEU A 24 31.47 -17.46 30.55
C LEU A 24 31.19 -17.94 31.97
N LYS A 25 31.78 -17.28 32.98
CA LYS A 25 31.55 -17.59 34.39
C LYS A 25 30.08 -17.42 34.81
N ARG A 26 29.35 -16.47 34.20
CA ARG A 26 27.92 -16.24 34.41
C ARG A 26 27.02 -17.15 33.56
N GLY A 27 27.61 -18.08 32.79
CA GLY A 27 26.91 -19.11 32.05
C GLY A 27 26.34 -18.68 30.70
N ASP A 28 26.69 -17.50 30.20
CA ASP A 28 26.37 -17.06 28.83
C ASP A 28 27.36 -17.64 27.81
N LYS A 29 27.06 -17.52 26.51
CA LYS A 29 27.93 -17.99 25.41
C LYS A 29 28.77 -16.84 24.86
N VAL A 30 30.02 -17.12 24.51
CA VAL A 30 30.96 -16.13 23.99
C VAL A 30 31.58 -16.61 22.68
N VAL A 31 31.53 -15.76 21.67
CA VAL A 31 32.41 -15.79 20.51
C VAL A 31 33.47 -14.71 20.74
N ALA A 32 34.69 -15.14 21.05
CA ALA A 32 35.82 -14.25 21.34
C ALA A 32 36.73 -14.17 20.12
N THR A 33 37.08 -12.95 19.72
CA THR A 33 37.88 -12.74 18.51
C THR A 33 39.15 -11.95 18.77
N CYS A 34 40.21 -12.26 18.01
CA CYS A 34 41.44 -11.48 17.97
C CYS A 34 42.11 -11.61 16.60
N ARG A 35 43.09 -10.74 16.34
CA ARG A 35 43.99 -10.90 15.18
C ARG A 35 44.88 -12.11 15.37
N ALA A 36 45.32 -12.72 14.27
CA ALA A 36 46.27 -13.83 14.31
C ALA A 36 47.52 -13.52 15.17
N PRO A 37 48.07 -14.53 15.88
CA PRO A 37 47.57 -15.91 15.99
C PRO A 37 46.46 -16.04 17.04
N VAL A 38 45.40 -16.80 16.72
CA VAL A 38 44.25 -17.04 17.60
C VAL A 38 44.58 -17.86 18.86
N ASP A 39 45.70 -18.60 18.87
CA ASP A 39 46.19 -19.39 20.00
C ASP A 39 46.34 -18.57 21.30
N ARG A 40 46.47 -17.24 21.20
CA ARG A 40 46.50 -16.34 22.35
C ARG A 40 45.21 -16.38 23.17
N LEU A 41 44.09 -16.81 22.57
CA LEU A 41 42.79 -16.97 23.21
C LEU A 41 42.54 -18.39 23.74
N LYS A 42 43.53 -19.29 23.71
CA LYS A 42 43.37 -20.68 24.18
C LYS A 42 42.82 -20.78 25.60
N HIS A 43 43.20 -19.87 26.49
CA HIS A 43 42.68 -19.82 27.86
C HIS A 43 41.17 -19.48 27.94
N LEU A 44 40.61 -18.77 26.95
CA LEU A 44 39.17 -18.53 26.81
C LEU A 44 38.46 -19.70 26.13
N GLU A 45 39.12 -20.34 25.17
CA GLU A 45 38.64 -21.59 24.55
C GLU A 45 38.49 -22.70 25.59
N ASP A 46 39.52 -22.90 26.42
CA ASP A 46 39.53 -23.83 27.55
C ASP A 46 38.42 -23.51 28.58
N ALA A 47 38.02 -22.24 28.67
CA ALA A 47 36.92 -21.77 29.51
C ALA A 47 35.54 -21.86 28.83
N GLY A 48 35.47 -22.26 27.56
CA GLY A 48 34.24 -22.54 26.81
C GLY A 48 33.79 -21.49 25.79
N ALA A 49 34.66 -20.54 25.40
CA ALA A 49 34.37 -19.64 24.28
C ALA A 49 34.64 -20.30 22.92
N THR A 50 33.86 -19.93 21.91
CA THR A 50 34.23 -20.14 20.50
C THR A 50 35.23 -19.06 20.10
N ILE A 51 36.36 -19.46 19.50
CA ILE A 51 37.41 -18.54 19.08
C ILE A 51 37.39 -18.34 17.57
N LEU A 52 37.37 -17.09 17.10
CA LEU A 52 37.48 -16.75 15.69
C LEU A 52 38.60 -15.73 15.44
N GLU A 53 39.26 -15.84 14.29
CA GLU A 53 40.21 -14.83 13.83
C GLU A 53 39.46 -13.62 13.26
N LEU A 54 39.76 -12.42 13.76
CA LEU A 54 39.18 -11.18 13.22
C LEU A 54 40.15 -10.01 13.34
N ASP A 55 40.57 -9.50 12.18
CA ASP A 55 41.10 -8.15 12.06
C ASP A 55 39.99 -7.18 11.69
N VAL A 56 39.60 -6.31 12.63
CA VAL A 56 38.54 -5.31 12.43
C VAL A 56 38.89 -4.27 11.37
N THR A 57 40.15 -4.19 10.94
CA THR A 57 40.59 -3.29 9.86
C THR A 57 40.34 -3.86 8.47
N ALA A 58 40.08 -5.17 8.35
CA ALA A 58 39.80 -5.85 7.09
C ALA A 58 38.56 -5.29 6.35
N ASP A 59 38.39 -5.68 5.08
CA ASP A 59 37.25 -5.25 4.28
C ASP A 59 35.93 -5.84 4.78
N GLN A 60 34.82 -5.13 4.55
CA GLN A 60 33.51 -5.46 5.12
C GLN A 60 33.06 -6.90 4.86
N ALA A 61 33.38 -7.47 3.69
CA ALA A 61 33.02 -8.84 3.36
C ALA A 61 33.70 -9.87 4.28
N VAL A 62 34.93 -9.60 4.75
CA VAL A 62 35.63 -10.45 5.72
C VAL A 62 34.90 -10.41 7.06
N LEU A 63 34.53 -9.23 7.53
CA LEU A 63 33.77 -9.10 8.78
C LEU A 63 32.39 -9.77 8.68
N ASN A 64 31.72 -9.65 7.54
CA ASN A 64 30.43 -10.32 7.31
C ASN A 64 30.58 -11.84 7.42
N ALA A 65 31.60 -12.42 6.79
CA ALA A 65 31.85 -13.86 6.83
C ALA A 65 32.16 -14.36 8.26
N VAL A 66 32.99 -13.63 9.01
CA VAL A 66 33.31 -13.99 10.41
C VAL A 66 32.08 -13.85 11.31
N VAL A 67 31.22 -12.85 11.09
CA VAL A 67 29.96 -12.71 11.83
C VAL A 67 28.98 -13.83 11.47
N GLU A 68 28.94 -14.26 10.21
CA GLU A 68 28.12 -15.39 9.78
C GLU A 68 28.57 -16.69 10.47
N GLU A 69 29.88 -16.95 10.51
CA GLU A 69 30.47 -18.06 11.28
C GLU A 69 30.16 -17.97 12.79
N ALA A 70 30.23 -16.76 13.36
CA ALA A 70 29.85 -16.52 14.76
C ALA A 70 28.36 -16.80 15.03
N VAL A 71 27.48 -16.49 14.07
CA VAL A 71 26.05 -16.82 14.15
C VAL A 71 25.84 -18.32 14.02
N GLU A 72 26.54 -19.00 13.11
CA GLU A 72 26.44 -20.46 12.93
C GLU A 72 26.82 -21.24 14.19
N ALA A 73 27.83 -20.77 14.94
CA ALA A 73 28.31 -21.43 16.16
C ALA A 73 27.22 -21.64 17.24
N TYR A 74 26.26 -20.72 17.35
CA TYR A 74 25.20 -20.77 18.39
C TYR A 74 23.77 -20.52 17.85
N GLY A 75 23.62 -20.42 16.53
CA GLY A 75 22.38 -20.10 15.82
C GLY A 75 21.91 -18.64 15.91
N ARG A 76 22.59 -17.79 16.69
CA ARG A 76 22.28 -16.37 16.88
C ARG A 76 23.43 -15.63 17.57
N ILE A 77 23.38 -14.30 17.52
CA ILE A 77 24.12 -13.39 18.39
C ILE A 77 23.08 -12.51 19.10
N ASP A 78 23.19 -12.30 20.40
CA ASP A 78 22.26 -11.44 21.16
C ASP A 78 22.92 -10.10 21.54
N VAL A 79 24.24 -10.10 21.76
CA VAL A 79 25.01 -8.92 22.12
C VAL A 79 26.28 -8.85 21.28
N VAL A 80 26.59 -7.69 20.71
CA VAL A 80 27.87 -7.41 20.07
C VAL A 80 28.64 -6.34 20.85
N VAL A 81 29.93 -6.59 21.09
CA VAL A 81 30.84 -5.71 21.81
C VAL A 81 32.02 -5.36 20.89
N PRO A 82 31.92 -4.29 20.08
CA PRO A 82 33.02 -3.78 19.27
C PRO A 82 34.06 -3.08 20.17
N ASN A 83 34.90 -3.89 20.84
CA ASN A 83 35.88 -3.47 21.84
C ASN A 83 37.30 -3.20 21.28
N ALA A 84 37.64 -3.67 20.08
CA ALA A 84 38.99 -3.53 19.55
C ALA A 84 39.42 -2.06 19.44
N GLY A 85 40.62 -1.73 19.90
CA GLY A 85 41.13 -0.37 19.87
C GLY A 85 42.61 -0.28 20.23
N THR A 86 43.23 0.85 19.85
CA THR A 86 44.64 1.15 20.09
C THR A 86 44.79 2.58 20.61
N LEU A 87 45.88 2.83 21.33
CA LEU A 87 46.26 4.16 21.81
C LEU A 87 47.70 4.45 21.40
N ARG A 88 47.91 5.65 20.83
CA ARG A 88 49.22 6.20 20.48
C ARG A 88 49.36 7.56 21.17
N ALA A 89 50.43 7.73 21.94
CA ALA A 89 50.71 8.99 22.64
C ALA A 89 51.76 9.80 21.85
N VAL A 90 51.35 10.92 21.28
CA VAL A 90 52.17 11.86 20.51
C VAL A 90 51.46 13.22 20.45
N MET A 91 52.21 14.33 20.34
CA MET A 91 51.60 15.63 20.12
C MET A 91 50.87 15.67 18.78
N SER A 92 49.72 16.35 18.73
CA SER A 92 48.82 16.30 17.56
C SER A 92 49.44 16.84 16.28
N GLU A 93 50.29 17.87 16.37
CA GLU A 93 51.01 18.45 15.22
C GLU A 93 52.08 17.50 14.67
N GLU A 94 52.59 16.58 15.50
CA GLU A 94 53.69 15.68 15.16
C GLU A 94 53.20 14.30 14.73
N MET A 95 51.90 14.05 14.85
CA MET A 95 51.27 12.79 14.47
C MET A 95 51.18 12.68 12.95
N SER A 96 51.77 11.65 12.39
CA SER A 96 51.75 11.42 10.94
C SER A 96 50.36 11.02 10.44
N GLN A 97 50.10 11.24 9.15
CA GLN A 97 48.83 10.82 8.51
C GLN A 97 48.60 9.31 8.65
N GLU A 98 49.65 8.49 8.57
CA GLU A 98 49.55 7.04 8.72
C GLU A 98 49.13 6.63 10.13
N GLU A 99 49.66 7.31 11.15
CA GLU A 99 49.23 7.10 12.54
C GLU A 99 47.77 7.52 12.75
N TRP A 100 47.33 8.63 12.12
CA TRP A 100 45.93 9.09 12.17
C TRP A 100 44.99 8.07 11.54
N ASP A 101 45.32 7.65 10.33
CA ASP A 101 44.59 6.64 9.57
C ASP A 101 44.52 5.32 10.34
N GLY A 102 45.64 4.82 10.86
CA GLY A 102 45.72 3.55 11.57
C GLY A 102 44.85 3.53 12.83
N MET A 103 44.86 4.63 13.59
CA MET A 103 44.06 4.75 14.80
C MET A 103 42.56 4.82 14.49
N LEU A 104 42.15 5.59 13.47
CA LEU A 104 40.74 5.65 13.04
C LEU A 104 40.26 4.35 12.40
N ARG A 105 41.09 3.68 11.59
CA ARG A 105 40.79 2.38 10.97
C ARG A 105 40.46 1.33 12.03
N THR A 106 41.25 1.27 13.09
CA THR A 106 41.04 0.27 14.17
C THR A 106 39.94 0.69 15.12
N SER A 107 40.04 1.88 15.72
CA SER A 107 39.21 2.29 16.87
C SER A 107 37.86 2.89 16.49
N PHE A 108 37.63 3.28 15.23
CA PHE A 108 36.34 3.80 14.75
C PHE A 108 35.77 2.98 13.60
N PHE A 109 36.46 2.88 12.45
CA PHE A 109 35.92 2.12 11.31
C PHE A 109 35.77 0.63 11.63
N GLY A 110 36.65 0.05 12.44
CA GLY A 110 36.49 -1.31 12.96
C GLY A 110 35.20 -1.49 13.74
N VAL A 111 34.80 -0.50 14.55
CA VAL A 111 33.51 -0.48 15.27
C VAL A 111 32.35 -0.45 14.28
N VAL A 112 32.38 0.48 13.32
CA VAL A 112 31.33 0.62 12.29
C VAL A 112 31.17 -0.65 11.48
N LYS A 113 32.26 -1.22 10.97
CA LYS A 113 32.25 -2.44 10.15
C LYS A 113 31.72 -3.65 10.93
N THR A 114 32.12 -3.80 12.20
CA THR A 114 31.64 -4.87 13.08
C THR A 114 30.14 -4.76 13.31
N VAL A 115 29.66 -3.54 13.61
CA VAL A 115 28.23 -3.29 13.81
C VAL A 115 27.44 -3.55 12.52
N ASN A 116 27.92 -3.07 11.38
CA ASN A 116 27.28 -3.28 10.07
C ASN A 116 27.15 -4.76 9.70
N ALA A 117 28.14 -5.58 10.06
CA ALA A 117 28.09 -7.02 9.85
C ALA A 117 27.00 -7.69 10.71
N VAL A 118 26.77 -7.22 11.95
CA VAL A 118 25.78 -7.80 12.87
C VAL A 118 24.35 -7.28 12.63
N LEU A 119 24.19 -6.02 12.21
CA LEU A 119 22.89 -5.37 12.09
C LEU A 119 21.85 -6.12 11.24
N PRO A 120 22.17 -6.74 10.10
CA PRO A 120 21.19 -7.56 9.36
C PRO A 120 20.55 -8.65 10.21
N HIS A 121 21.33 -9.33 11.06
CA HIS A 121 20.87 -10.40 11.95
C HIS A 121 20.04 -9.87 13.13
N PHE A 122 20.34 -8.67 13.60
CA PHE A 122 19.55 -8.02 14.65
C PHE A 122 18.22 -7.48 14.10
N ARG A 123 18.23 -6.87 12.92
CA ARG A 123 17.02 -6.33 12.27
C ARG A 123 16.04 -7.42 11.88
N SER A 124 16.50 -8.57 11.38
CA SER A 124 15.61 -9.69 11.01
C SER A 124 14.85 -10.26 12.21
N ARG A 125 15.48 -10.26 13.40
CA ARG A 125 14.86 -10.72 14.66
C ARG A 125 14.16 -9.61 15.44
N ARG A 126 14.37 -8.36 15.04
CA ARG A 126 13.96 -7.16 15.78
C ARG A 126 14.38 -7.23 17.25
N ALA A 127 15.61 -7.68 17.48
CA ALA A 127 16.18 -7.88 18.81
C ALA A 127 17.71 -7.92 18.73
N GLY A 128 18.36 -7.24 19.68
CA GLY A 128 19.80 -7.31 19.89
C GLY A 128 20.33 -6.15 20.71
N THR A 129 21.53 -6.29 21.28
CA THR A 129 22.21 -5.22 22.04
C THR A 129 23.57 -4.92 21.46
N ILE A 130 23.91 -3.64 21.29
CA ILE A 130 25.22 -3.18 20.83
C ILE A 130 25.91 -2.46 21.99
N SER A 131 26.98 -3.02 22.53
CA SER A 131 27.70 -2.50 23.69
C SER A 131 29.00 -1.80 23.24
N PHE A 132 28.93 -0.49 23.06
CA PHE A 132 30.07 0.33 22.66
C PHE A 132 31.00 0.62 23.84
N MET A 133 32.28 0.27 23.70
CA MET A 133 33.34 0.61 24.66
C MET A 133 33.91 1.99 24.35
N ASN A 134 33.38 3.02 25.01
CA ASN A 134 33.82 4.41 24.84
C ASN A 134 34.69 4.89 26.02
N SER A 135 35.07 6.16 25.99
CA SER A 135 35.96 6.75 27.00
C SER A 135 35.48 8.13 27.41
N VAL A 136 35.58 8.42 28.70
CA VAL A 136 35.27 9.75 29.25
C VAL A 136 36.11 10.87 28.64
N ASN A 137 37.27 10.54 28.05
CA ASN A 137 38.11 11.50 27.33
C ASN A 137 37.44 12.07 26.07
N ALA A 138 36.30 11.51 25.65
CA ALA A 138 35.42 12.13 24.67
C ALA A 138 34.70 13.41 25.18
N TYR A 139 34.86 13.75 26.47
CA TYR A 139 34.26 14.93 27.09
C TYR A 139 35.29 15.74 27.87
N ALA A 140 36.30 15.08 28.43
CA ALA A 140 37.45 15.73 29.07
C ALA A 140 38.75 15.33 28.38
N PRO A 141 39.14 16.03 27.29
CA PRO A 141 40.36 15.72 26.57
C PRO A 141 41.61 16.13 27.37
N PHE A 142 42.72 15.42 27.15
CA PHE A 142 44.05 15.82 27.61
C PHE A 142 45.06 15.76 26.46
N ALA A 143 46.15 16.53 26.58
CA ALA A 143 47.14 16.66 25.52
C ALA A 143 47.84 15.32 25.19
N GLY A 144 48.40 15.21 24.00
CA GLY A 144 49.26 14.08 23.61
C GLY A 144 48.55 12.78 23.21
N VAL A 145 47.21 12.72 23.18
CA VAL A 145 46.46 11.52 22.75
C VAL A 145 45.32 11.87 21.78
N ALA A 146 45.51 12.90 20.98
CA ALA A 146 44.47 13.50 20.14
C ALA A 146 43.77 12.47 19.24
N GLY A 147 44.50 11.60 18.56
CA GLY A 147 43.87 10.62 17.66
C GLY A 147 43.04 9.55 18.38
N TYR A 148 43.39 9.17 19.62
CA TYR A 148 42.54 8.31 20.44
C TYR A 148 41.25 9.04 20.81
N ILE A 149 41.36 10.28 21.29
CA ILE A 149 40.22 11.12 21.68
C ILE A 149 39.26 11.34 20.51
N VAL A 150 39.79 11.66 19.31
CA VAL A 150 38.98 11.84 18.10
C VAL A 150 38.23 10.55 17.75
N SER A 151 38.88 9.39 17.84
CA SER A 151 38.22 8.11 17.57
C SER A 151 37.05 7.85 18.54
N LYS A 152 37.20 8.20 19.83
CA LYS A 152 36.15 8.03 20.85
C LYS A 152 35.01 9.04 20.70
N HIS A 153 35.29 10.28 20.28
CA HIS A 153 34.25 11.22 19.87
C HIS A 153 33.45 10.69 18.67
N ALA A 154 34.13 10.12 17.67
CA ALA A 154 33.49 9.54 16.49
C ALA A 154 32.58 8.35 16.86
N VAL A 155 33.04 7.46 17.74
CA VAL A 155 32.21 6.36 18.27
C VAL A 155 31.00 6.89 19.05
N ALA A 156 31.17 7.92 19.89
CA ALA A 156 30.06 8.50 20.64
C ALA A 156 28.99 9.12 19.72
N GLY A 157 29.41 9.86 18.69
CA GLY A 157 28.50 10.41 17.68
C GLY A 157 27.76 9.30 16.92
N TYR A 158 28.51 8.31 16.42
CA TYR A 158 27.94 7.16 15.72
C TYR A 158 26.93 6.38 16.56
N ALA A 159 27.26 6.06 17.81
CA ALA A 159 26.38 5.31 18.71
C ALA A 159 25.07 6.08 19.01
N LYS A 160 25.15 7.40 19.22
CA LYS A 160 23.97 8.25 19.50
C LYS A 160 23.05 8.34 18.29
N THR A 161 23.60 8.54 17.09
CA THR A 161 22.82 8.56 15.85
C THR A 161 22.22 7.19 15.56
N LEU A 162 23.01 6.13 15.70
CA LEU A 162 22.53 4.76 15.46
C LEU A 162 21.41 4.36 16.42
N ALA A 163 21.44 4.80 17.68
CA ALA A 163 20.33 4.58 18.62
C ALA A 163 19.00 5.15 18.12
N MET A 164 19.03 6.32 17.46
CA MET A 164 17.84 6.91 16.84
C MET A 164 17.36 6.09 15.64
N GLU A 165 18.28 5.61 14.80
CA GLU A 165 17.94 4.81 13.61
C GLU A 165 17.39 3.41 13.95
N LEU A 166 17.76 2.89 15.12
CA LEU A 166 17.45 1.52 15.53
C LEU A 166 16.20 1.37 16.43
N VAL A 167 15.58 2.48 16.84
CA VAL A 167 14.44 2.48 17.77
C VAL A 167 13.28 1.61 17.28
N GLU A 168 13.00 1.66 15.98
CA GLU A 168 11.92 0.90 15.33
C GLU A 168 12.23 -0.59 15.17
N PHE A 169 13.41 -1.07 15.58
CA PHE A 169 13.80 -2.47 15.46
C PHE A 169 14.02 -3.17 16.80
N ASP A 170 13.73 -2.50 17.93
CA ASP A 170 14.02 -2.99 19.29
C ASP A 170 15.47 -3.50 19.47
N ILE A 171 16.40 -2.81 18.80
CA ILE A 171 17.85 -3.02 18.95
C ILE A 171 18.37 -1.94 19.89
N LYS A 172 19.19 -2.35 20.87
CA LYS A 172 19.55 -1.52 22.02
C LYS A 172 21.04 -1.18 22.02
N PRO A 173 21.44 -0.02 21.48
CA PRO A 173 22.76 0.55 21.72
C PRO A 173 22.99 0.93 23.19
N ILE A 174 24.18 0.67 23.69
CA ILE A 174 24.66 1.09 25.01
C ILE A 174 26.05 1.67 24.83
N LEU A 175 26.22 2.93 25.19
CA LEU A 175 27.47 3.63 25.19
C LEU A 175 28.05 3.64 26.60
N PHE A 176 29.04 2.79 26.84
CA PHE A 176 29.75 2.78 28.12
C PHE A 176 30.85 3.83 28.09
N GLU A 177 30.69 4.89 28.88
CA GLU A 177 31.73 5.90 29.09
C GLU A 177 32.65 5.40 30.19
N ILE A 178 33.87 5.04 29.82
CA ILE A 178 34.81 4.35 30.71
C ILE A 178 35.97 5.30 31.08
N GLY A 179 36.26 5.34 32.37
CA GLY A 179 37.37 6.09 32.95
C GLY A 179 38.68 5.31 32.92
N PHE A 180 39.55 5.60 33.88
CA PHE A 180 40.85 4.93 33.97
C PHE A 180 40.71 3.54 34.61
N ILE A 181 40.79 2.51 33.77
CA ILE A 181 40.72 1.09 34.18
C ILE A 181 42.11 0.46 34.08
N ARG A 182 42.51 -0.30 35.10
CA ARG A 182 43.75 -1.08 35.10
C ARG A 182 43.73 -2.12 33.98
N THR A 183 44.36 -1.79 32.85
CA THR A 183 44.52 -2.67 31.68
C THR A 183 45.88 -2.44 31.03
N PRO A 184 46.38 -3.39 30.22
CA PRO A 184 47.65 -3.22 29.52
C PRO A 184 47.66 -2.09 28.47
N LEU A 185 46.52 -1.45 28.14
CA LEU A 185 46.43 -0.46 27.06
C LEU A 185 47.40 0.72 27.25
N LEU A 186 47.52 1.23 28.48
CA LEU A 186 48.47 2.31 28.81
C LEU A 186 49.91 1.80 28.84
N ALA A 187 50.15 0.61 29.40
CA ALA A 187 51.48 0.01 29.49
C ALA A 187 52.05 -0.45 28.13
N THR A 188 51.18 -0.77 27.17
CA THR A 188 51.54 -1.15 25.80
C THR A 188 51.46 0.01 24.81
N SER A 189 51.13 1.21 25.29
CA SER A 189 51.09 2.40 24.44
C SER A 189 52.49 2.79 23.98
N THR A 190 52.63 3.08 22.69
CA THR A 190 53.85 3.66 22.14
C THR A 190 53.82 5.17 22.38
N HIS A 191 54.83 5.67 23.08
CA HIS A 191 55.06 7.10 23.28
C HIS A 191 56.38 7.50 22.62
N GLU A 192 56.44 8.73 22.13
CA GLU A 192 57.63 9.32 21.55
C GLU A 192 57.73 10.75 22.09
N ASP A 193 58.90 11.12 22.59
CA ASP A 193 59.14 12.48 23.06
C ASP A 193 58.93 13.48 21.92
N PRO A 194 58.40 14.67 22.21
CA PRO A 194 58.08 15.65 21.18
C PRO A 194 59.37 16.11 20.48
N LYS A 195 59.34 16.17 19.15
CA LYS A 195 60.43 16.71 18.32
C LYS A 195 60.41 18.24 18.33
N ILE A 196 59.22 18.83 18.43
CA ILE A 196 58.97 20.26 18.60
C ILE A 196 59.18 20.64 20.06
N GLN A 197 60.24 21.41 20.33
CA GLN A 197 60.67 21.78 21.68
C GLN A 197 59.61 22.56 22.48
N ASP A 198 58.76 23.34 21.81
CA ASP A 198 57.70 24.14 22.46
C ASP A 198 56.70 23.24 23.21
N TYR A 199 56.56 21.98 22.80
CA TYR A 199 55.70 21.00 23.45
C TYR A 199 56.34 20.28 24.64
N GLN A 200 57.66 20.37 24.82
CA GLN A 200 58.37 19.58 25.84
C GLN A 200 57.84 19.86 27.26
N ALA A 201 57.65 21.13 27.62
CA ALA A 201 57.15 21.47 28.96
C ALA A 201 55.72 20.97 29.22
N LEU A 202 54.88 20.91 28.18
CA LEU A 202 53.53 20.35 28.25
C LEU A 202 53.57 18.81 28.28
N TRP A 203 54.50 18.21 27.54
CA TRP A 203 54.71 16.77 27.53
C TRP A 203 55.13 16.25 28.90
N ASP A 204 56.18 16.85 29.49
CA ASP A 204 56.73 16.43 30.79
C ASP A 204 55.69 16.55 31.91
N LYS A 205 54.99 17.70 31.97
CA LYS A 205 54.01 17.98 33.03
C LYS A 205 52.64 17.32 32.82
N GLY A 206 52.25 17.13 31.56
CA GLY A 206 50.93 16.66 31.17
C GLY A 206 50.93 15.19 30.79
N VAL A 207 51.54 14.85 29.67
CA VAL A 207 51.44 13.53 29.05
C VAL A 207 52.26 12.49 29.82
N GLN A 208 53.56 12.74 30.00
CA GLN A 208 54.46 11.86 30.72
C GLN A 208 54.05 11.78 32.20
N GLY A 209 53.77 12.91 32.84
CA GLY A 209 53.29 12.94 34.22
C GLY A 209 52.00 12.15 34.46
N VAL A 210 51.04 12.16 33.53
CA VAL A 210 49.81 11.35 33.63
C VAL A 210 50.10 9.86 33.40
N VAL A 211 50.94 9.51 32.43
CA VAL A 211 51.34 8.12 32.17
C VAL A 211 52.05 7.53 33.39
N GLU A 212 52.99 8.27 33.99
CA GLU A 212 53.73 7.86 35.19
C GLU A 212 52.83 7.77 36.43
N ALA A 213 51.95 8.76 36.65
CA ALA A 213 51.06 8.78 37.81
C ALA A 213 49.99 7.68 37.77
N LEU A 214 49.63 7.20 36.58
CA LEU A 214 48.60 6.19 36.36
C LEU A 214 49.15 4.79 36.12
N ALA A 215 50.43 4.60 35.79
CA ALA A 215 51.03 3.28 35.63
C ALA A 215 50.79 2.41 36.88
N ASP A 216 50.02 1.33 36.73
CA ASP A 216 49.56 0.42 37.79
C ASP A 216 48.75 1.05 38.94
N ASN A 217 48.41 2.34 38.84
CA ASN A 217 47.68 3.10 39.86
C ASN A 217 46.31 3.59 39.36
N GLN A 218 45.78 3.02 38.27
CA GLN A 218 44.45 3.40 37.79
C GLN A 218 43.37 3.01 38.81
N PRO A 219 42.36 3.87 39.08
CA PRO A 219 41.35 3.64 40.10
C PRO A 219 40.37 2.51 39.76
N GLY A 220 40.17 2.24 38.46
CA GLY A 220 39.24 1.24 37.98
C GLY A 220 39.79 -0.19 38.02
N ASP A 221 38.91 -1.14 38.25
CA ASP A 221 39.18 -2.58 38.26
C ASP A 221 38.51 -3.24 37.05
N VAL A 222 39.28 -3.95 36.23
CA VAL A 222 38.80 -4.51 34.96
C VAL A 222 37.78 -5.63 35.16
N ASP A 223 37.90 -6.43 36.23
CA ASP A 223 36.93 -7.49 36.53
C ASP A 223 35.62 -6.88 37.02
N LYS A 224 35.67 -5.86 37.89
CA LYS A 224 34.45 -5.14 38.32
C LYS A 224 33.76 -4.42 37.16
N LEU A 225 34.52 -3.86 36.23
CA LEU A 225 33.97 -3.27 35.00
C LEU A 225 33.23 -4.33 34.18
N ALA A 226 33.85 -5.49 33.94
CA ALA A 226 33.26 -6.58 33.18
C ALA A 226 31.93 -7.05 33.80
N GLU A 227 31.90 -7.28 35.12
CA GLU A 227 30.68 -7.64 35.85
C GLU A 227 29.59 -6.56 35.70
N GLY A 228 29.96 -5.28 35.84
CA GLY A 228 29.04 -4.15 35.68
C GLY A 228 28.47 -4.00 34.27
N ILE A 229 29.26 -4.24 33.22
CA ILE A 229 28.78 -4.25 31.82
C ILE A 229 27.70 -5.31 31.64
N ILE A 230 27.93 -6.53 32.17
CA ILE A 230 26.96 -7.63 32.07
C ILE A 230 25.67 -7.28 32.82
N ASP A 231 25.77 -6.71 34.02
CA ASP A 231 24.62 -6.27 34.81
C ASP A 231 23.79 -5.23 34.05
N VAL A 232 24.45 -4.24 33.45
CA VAL A 232 23.79 -3.18 32.68
C VAL A 232 23.13 -3.73 31.41
N VAL A 233 23.79 -4.64 30.68
CA VAL A 233 23.21 -5.26 29.49
C VAL A 233 21.96 -6.09 29.85
N LYS A 234 21.98 -6.79 30.98
CA LYS A 234 20.84 -7.60 31.47
C LYS A 234 19.78 -6.79 32.21
N GLN A 235 19.97 -5.48 32.39
CA GLN A 235 19.01 -4.62 33.06
C GLN A 235 17.80 -4.34 32.14
N PRO A 236 16.57 -4.76 32.50
CA PRO A 236 15.40 -4.69 31.61
C PRO A 236 14.87 -3.27 31.37
N ASP A 237 14.96 -2.39 32.38
CA ASP A 237 14.27 -1.08 32.38
C ASP A 237 15.24 0.12 32.34
N ARG A 238 16.38 -0.03 31.64
CA ARG A 238 17.38 1.04 31.56
C ARG A 238 16.85 2.20 30.71
N LYS A 239 16.84 3.40 31.30
CA LYS A 239 16.41 4.63 30.63
C LYS A 239 17.50 5.15 29.67
N SER A 240 18.69 5.42 30.18
CA SER A 240 19.78 6.01 29.39
C SER A 240 20.49 5.00 28.47
N THR A 241 20.90 5.46 27.29
CA THR A 241 21.86 4.76 26.43
C THR A 241 23.31 5.02 26.84
N ILE A 242 23.59 6.12 27.54
CA ILE A 242 24.91 6.48 28.08
C ILE A 242 25.05 5.95 29.51
N VAL A 243 26.12 5.19 29.77
CA VAL A 243 26.37 4.55 31.06
C VAL A 243 27.79 4.91 31.54
N PRO A 244 27.93 5.75 32.57
CA PRO A 244 29.22 6.08 33.15
C PRO A 244 29.77 4.94 34.02
N MET A 245 31.00 4.51 33.75
CA MET A 245 31.68 3.43 34.44
C MET A 245 32.91 3.95 35.19
N GLY A 246 32.74 4.19 36.49
CA GLY A 246 33.80 4.69 37.37
C GLY A 246 33.42 5.99 38.08
N LYS A 247 33.96 6.21 39.28
CA LYS A 247 33.71 7.42 40.07
C LYS A 247 34.30 8.66 39.38
N ASP A 248 35.53 8.53 38.88
CA ASP A 248 36.23 9.51 38.04
C ASP A 248 35.38 9.92 36.82
N THR A 249 34.76 8.94 36.17
CA THR A 249 33.92 9.17 34.99
C THR A 249 32.65 9.93 35.34
N LEU A 250 31.97 9.53 36.41
CA LEU A 250 30.77 10.20 36.89
C LEU A 250 31.03 11.67 37.25
N GLU A 251 32.12 11.95 37.95
CA GLU A 251 32.51 13.31 38.33
C GLU A 251 32.85 14.14 37.08
N THR A 252 33.67 13.58 36.18
CA THR A 252 34.08 14.26 34.94
C THR A 252 32.90 14.62 34.04
N LEU A 253 31.95 13.70 33.82
CA LEU A 253 30.78 13.98 32.99
C LEU A 253 29.86 15.04 33.60
N ARG A 254 29.72 15.07 34.94
CA ARG A 254 28.96 16.12 35.63
C ARG A 254 29.63 17.47 35.46
N THR A 255 30.94 17.55 35.73
CA THR A 255 31.71 18.78 35.53
C THR A 255 31.66 19.27 34.09
N TYR A 256 31.76 18.37 33.11
CA TYR A 256 31.62 18.72 31.70
C TYR A 256 30.24 19.30 31.39
N ALA A 257 29.16 18.65 31.86
CA ALA A 257 27.79 19.14 31.66
C ALA A 257 27.58 20.53 32.27
N ASP A 258 28.10 20.76 33.49
CA ASP A 258 28.06 22.06 34.14
C ASP A 258 28.85 23.13 33.37
N SER A 259 30.02 22.77 32.82
CA SER A 259 30.84 23.68 32.00
C SER A 259 30.16 24.05 30.68
N LEU A 260 29.49 23.10 30.02
CA LEU A 260 28.75 23.36 28.78
C LEU A 260 27.56 24.28 29.05
N LYS A 261 26.86 24.06 30.18
CA LYS A 261 25.79 24.94 30.62
C LYS A 261 26.32 26.35 30.87
N ALA A 262 27.43 26.50 31.60
CA ALA A 262 28.04 27.79 31.86
C ALA A 262 28.43 28.52 30.56
N ALA A 263 28.94 27.80 29.54
CA ALA A 263 29.22 28.39 28.23
C ALA A 263 27.96 28.83 27.48
N CYS A 264 26.87 28.05 27.55
CA CYS A 264 25.56 28.47 27.01
C CYS A 264 25.07 29.76 27.68
N ASP A 265 25.23 29.87 29.00
CA ASP A 265 24.83 31.04 29.79
C ASP A 265 25.73 32.26 29.47
N GLU A 266 27.05 32.08 29.34
CA GLU A 266 28.01 33.16 29.03
C GLU A 266 27.81 33.75 27.63
N PHE A 267 27.55 32.89 26.64
CA PHE A 267 27.42 33.29 25.23
C PHE A 267 25.97 33.36 24.75
N GLU A 268 24.98 33.43 25.64
CA GLU A 268 23.55 33.45 25.29
C GLU A 268 23.23 34.59 24.31
N ASP A 269 23.69 35.81 24.60
CA ASP A 269 23.48 36.97 23.73
C ASP A 269 24.09 36.78 22.35
N VAL A 270 25.30 36.20 22.28
CA VAL A 270 25.99 35.91 21.01
C VAL A 270 25.23 34.83 20.23
N ALA A 271 24.80 33.77 20.90
CA ALA A 271 24.04 32.67 20.29
C ALA A 271 22.68 33.13 19.76
N ASN A 272 22.01 34.06 20.46
CA ASN A 272 20.75 34.63 20.01
C ASN A 272 20.94 35.69 18.92
N SER A 273 22.09 36.36 18.85
CA SER A 273 22.37 37.40 17.84
C SER A 273 22.45 36.89 16.39
N VAL A 274 22.61 35.58 16.19
CA VAL A 274 22.60 34.95 14.85
C VAL A 274 21.20 34.51 14.41
N GLU A 275 20.16 34.75 15.22
CA GLU A 275 18.79 34.58 14.78
C GLU A 275 18.45 35.60 13.69
N ARG A 276 17.74 35.17 12.66
CA ARG A 276 17.27 36.08 11.60
C ARG A 276 16.24 37.06 12.19
N ASP A 277 16.26 38.30 11.70
CA ASP A 277 15.31 39.34 12.10
C ASP A 277 13.86 39.08 11.60
N GLU A 278 13.69 38.28 10.55
CA GLU A 278 12.38 38.00 9.95
C GLU A 278 11.59 36.87 10.66
N PRO A 279 10.27 37.01 10.84
CA PRO A 279 9.43 35.99 11.46
C PRO A 279 9.50 34.64 10.73
N ARG A 280 9.64 33.54 11.47
CA ARG A 280 9.72 32.21 10.85
C ARG A 280 8.39 31.84 10.18
N ARG A 281 8.42 31.42 8.90
CA ARG A 281 7.31 30.65 8.30
C ARG A 281 7.04 29.43 9.19
N GLY A 282 5.80 29.23 9.62
CA GLY A 282 5.44 28.23 10.61
C GLY A 282 5.92 26.82 10.24
N GLY A 283 6.53 26.11 11.19
CA GLY A 283 6.98 24.71 11.05
C GLY A 283 8.39 24.41 11.60
N PHE A 284 9.35 25.33 11.46
CA PHE A 284 10.74 25.04 11.85
C PHE A 284 10.98 25.00 13.36
N ALA A 285 10.30 25.85 14.14
CA ALA A 285 10.35 25.81 15.62
C ALA A 285 9.75 24.52 16.20
N GLN A 286 8.79 23.91 15.47
CA GLN A 286 8.20 22.62 15.81
C GLN A 286 9.14 21.46 15.44
N LEU A 287 9.87 21.56 14.32
CA LEU A 287 10.92 20.60 13.92
C LEU A 287 12.14 20.62 14.87
N SER A 288 12.53 21.78 15.40
CA SER A 288 13.64 21.87 16.36
C SER A 288 13.28 21.27 17.72
N GLN A 289 12.05 21.49 18.21
CA GLN A 289 11.54 20.81 19.40
C GLN A 289 11.37 19.31 19.17
N TYR A 290 10.96 18.88 17.97
CA TYR A 290 10.93 17.48 17.57
C TYR A 290 12.33 16.83 17.62
N TRP A 291 13.37 17.49 17.08
CA TRP A 291 14.76 17.04 17.15
C TRP A 291 15.27 16.91 18.60
N LEU A 292 14.96 17.89 19.46
CA LEU A 292 15.31 17.87 20.89
C LEU A 292 14.58 16.76 21.66
N LEU A 293 13.30 16.55 21.39
CA LEU A 293 12.48 15.49 22.01
C LEU A 293 12.87 14.09 21.52
N TYR A 294 13.17 13.92 20.23
CA TYR A 294 13.61 12.64 19.67
C TYR A 294 15.00 12.24 20.18
N SER A 295 15.90 13.23 20.35
CA SER A 295 17.22 13.03 20.97
C SER A 295 17.11 12.67 22.47
N ALA A 296 16.11 13.23 23.18
CA ALA A 296 15.82 12.89 24.57
C ALA A 296 15.14 11.50 24.72
N ALA A 297 14.27 11.12 23.76
CA ALA A 297 13.59 9.83 23.72
C ALA A 297 14.54 8.65 23.43
N ALA A 298 15.59 8.87 22.63
CA ALA A 298 16.69 7.92 22.44
C ALA A 298 17.52 7.65 23.72
N SER A 299 17.18 8.30 24.86
CA SER A 299 17.83 8.18 26.17
C SER A 299 16.84 7.82 27.30
N SER A 300 15.66 7.26 26.98
CA SER A 300 14.69 6.72 27.96
C SER A 300 14.01 5.44 27.43
N PRO A 301 13.48 4.57 28.30
CA PRO A 301 13.49 3.12 28.11
C PRO A 301 12.55 2.67 26.99
N SER A 302 12.80 1.44 26.52
CA SER A 302 11.80 0.61 25.85
C SER A 302 10.42 0.79 26.47
N PRO A 303 9.35 0.92 25.67
CA PRO A 303 8.02 1.10 26.23
C PRO A 303 7.67 -0.13 27.08
N SER A 304 7.30 0.10 28.37
CA SER A 304 6.32 -0.75 29.05
C SER A 304 5.18 -1.04 28.07
N PRO A 305 4.62 -2.27 28.07
CA PRO A 305 3.94 -2.86 26.92
C PRO A 305 3.12 -1.81 26.20
N ALA A 306 3.44 -1.63 24.90
CA ALA A 306 2.89 -0.65 23.97
C ALA A 306 1.69 0.10 24.58
N PRO A 307 1.77 1.42 24.87
CA PRO A 307 0.82 2.13 25.71
C PRO A 307 -0.59 1.88 25.21
N ASP A 308 -1.30 0.88 25.76
CA ASP A 308 -2.30 0.07 25.05
C ASP A 308 -2.60 0.69 23.70
N ILE A 309 -1.67 0.51 22.71
CA ILE A 309 -1.81 1.21 21.43
C ILE A 309 -3.05 0.56 20.91
N ALA A 310 -4.19 1.24 21.11
CA ALA A 310 -5.48 0.71 20.81
C ALA A 310 -5.30 0.10 19.43
N PRO A 311 -5.43 -1.25 19.32
CA PRO A 311 -4.94 -1.99 18.17
C PRO A 311 -5.40 -1.24 16.96
N ARG A 312 -4.46 -0.81 16.09
CA ARG A 312 -4.71 0.18 15.02
C ARG A 312 -6.16 0.08 14.61
N LYS A 313 -6.94 1.11 14.92
CA LYS A 313 -8.37 1.07 14.67
C LYS A 313 -8.57 1.12 13.16
N TRP A 314 -8.75 -0.06 12.57
CA TRP A 314 -9.11 -0.21 11.17
C TRP A 314 -10.50 0.35 10.96
N SER A 315 -10.74 0.95 9.79
CA SER A 315 -12.07 1.48 9.49
C SER A 315 -13.14 0.39 9.45
N THR A 316 -12.78 -0.83 9.05
CA THR A 316 -13.67 -2.01 8.98
C THR A 316 -12.95 -3.31 9.34
N PRO A 317 -13.68 -4.40 9.70
CA PRO A 317 -13.08 -5.74 9.85
C PRO A 317 -12.42 -6.26 8.57
N LEU A 318 -12.98 -5.93 7.40
CA LEU A 318 -12.38 -6.31 6.12
C LEU A 318 -11.06 -5.56 5.87
N ALA A 319 -10.97 -4.28 6.24
CA ALA A 319 -9.71 -3.51 6.15
C ALA A 319 -8.59 -4.17 6.96
N LYS A 320 -8.90 -4.65 8.18
CA LYS A 320 -7.93 -5.42 8.97
C LYS A 320 -7.47 -6.68 8.23
N THR A 321 -8.41 -7.45 7.68
CA THR A 321 -8.11 -8.70 6.96
C THR A 321 -7.22 -8.46 5.73
N ILE A 322 -7.52 -7.42 4.94
CA ILE A 322 -6.71 -7.03 3.78
C ILE A 322 -5.31 -6.59 4.24
N ALA A 323 -5.20 -5.86 5.35
CA ALA A 323 -3.92 -5.42 5.87
C ALA A 323 -3.04 -6.58 6.37
N ASP A 324 -3.63 -7.56 7.06
CA ASP A 324 -2.94 -8.76 7.51
C ASP A 324 -2.45 -9.57 6.29
N ALA A 325 -3.24 -9.64 5.20
CA ALA A 325 -2.82 -10.28 3.95
C ALA A 325 -1.65 -9.55 3.27
N ILE A 326 -1.69 -8.21 3.23
CA ILE A 326 -0.60 -7.38 2.69
C ILE A 326 0.68 -7.54 3.52
N GLU A 327 0.57 -7.69 4.83
CA GLU A 327 1.73 -7.91 5.72
C GLU A 327 2.45 -9.23 5.39
N VAL A 328 1.70 -10.28 5.06
CA VAL A 328 2.26 -11.61 4.72
C VAL A 328 2.75 -11.68 3.28
N THR A 329 2.00 -11.13 2.33
CA THR A 329 2.23 -11.34 0.89
C THR A 329 2.93 -10.16 0.19
N GLY A 330 3.06 -9.03 0.89
CA GLY A 330 3.49 -7.77 0.29
C GLY A 330 2.32 -6.98 -0.32
N PRO A 331 2.61 -5.81 -0.95
CA PRO A 331 1.59 -4.99 -1.59
C PRO A 331 0.81 -5.77 -2.66
N ILE A 332 -0.51 -5.60 -2.67
CA ILE A 332 -1.41 -6.29 -3.61
C ILE A 332 -1.78 -5.39 -4.79
N SER A 333 -2.16 -5.96 -5.93
CA SER A 333 -2.67 -5.16 -7.06
C SER A 333 -3.92 -4.36 -6.67
N LEU A 334 -4.11 -3.21 -7.32
CA LEU A 334 -5.33 -2.43 -7.14
C LEU A 334 -6.59 -3.22 -7.50
N ALA A 335 -6.52 -4.08 -8.52
CA ALA A 335 -7.62 -4.94 -8.91
C ALA A 335 -7.96 -5.98 -7.82
N ALA A 336 -6.95 -6.55 -7.16
CA ALA A 336 -7.17 -7.46 -6.04
C ALA A 336 -7.81 -6.73 -4.84
N TYR A 337 -7.36 -5.51 -4.54
CA TYR A 337 -7.97 -4.67 -3.51
C TYR A 337 -9.44 -4.37 -3.80
N MET A 338 -9.77 -3.88 -5.01
CA MET A 338 -11.16 -3.62 -5.41
C MET A 338 -12.03 -4.87 -5.31
N ARG A 339 -11.54 -6.03 -5.79
CA ARG A 339 -12.29 -7.28 -5.70
C ARG A 339 -12.59 -7.69 -4.25
N GLN A 340 -11.64 -7.47 -3.34
CA GLN A 340 -11.87 -7.70 -1.92
C GLN A 340 -12.94 -6.75 -1.36
N CYS A 341 -12.82 -5.45 -1.67
CA CYS A 341 -13.77 -4.44 -1.19
C CYS A 341 -15.18 -4.61 -1.74
N LEU A 342 -15.35 -5.08 -2.98
CA LEU A 342 -16.65 -5.12 -3.65
C LEU A 342 -17.35 -6.47 -3.51
N THR A 343 -16.61 -7.58 -3.65
CA THR A 343 -17.22 -8.91 -3.87
C THR A 343 -16.67 -10.01 -2.96
N SER A 344 -15.93 -9.67 -1.90
CA SER A 344 -15.42 -10.68 -0.96
C SER A 344 -16.53 -11.29 -0.12
N ASP A 345 -16.54 -12.61 0.05
CA ASP A 345 -17.46 -13.28 0.99
C ASP A 345 -17.18 -12.90 2.46
N LEU A 346 -16.01 -12.30 2.74
CA LEU A 346 -15.59 -11.87 4.08
C LEU A 346 -16.07 -10.47 4.48
N GLY A 347 -16.85 -9.80 3.62
CA GLY A 347 -17.37 -8.46 3.91
C GLY A 347 -17.34 -7.48 2.73
N GLY A 348 -17.42 -7.95 1.49
CA GLY A 348 -17.48 -7.11 0.30
C GLY A 348 -18.80 -6.33 0.20
N TYR A 349 -18.74 -5.14 -0.41
CA TYR A 349 -19.85 -4.21 -0.49
C TYR A 349 -21.12 -4.84 -1.09
N TYR A 350 -21.01 -5.59 -2.19
CA TYR A 350 -22.14 -6.21 -2.88
C TYR A 350 -22.51 -7.62 -2.39
N THR A 351 -21.68 -8.24 -1.55
CA THR A 351 -21.85 -9.62 -1.08
C THR A 351 -22.23 -9.74 0.40
N THR A 352 -22.08 -8.68 1.18
CA THR A 352 -22.37 -8.70 2.62
C THR A 352 -23.88 -8.71 2.90
N GLU A 353 -24.38 -9.78 3.54
CA GLU A 353 -25.78 -9.90 3.96
C GLU A 353 -26.17 -8.93 5.10
N ASN A 354 -25.18 -8.30 5.74
CA ASN A 354 -25.29 -7.63 7.05
C ASN A 354 -25.58 -6.13 7.01
N THR A 355 -25.93 -5.53 5.86
CA THR A 355 -26.36 -4.13 5.86
C THR A 355 -27.87 -4.06 6.10
N SER A 356 -28.25 -3.67 7.31
CA SER A 356 -29.57 -3.13 7.67
C SER A 356 -29.95 -1.85 6.88
N ILE A 357 -29.14 -1.47 5.88
CA ILE A 357 -29.23 -0.28 5.05
C ILE A 357 -29.33 -0.74 3.59
N ASP A 358 -30.33 -0.20 2.88
CA ASP A 358 -30.49 -0.40 1.45
C ASP A 358 -29.47 0.48 0.71
N GLN A 359 -28.49 -0.15 0.05
CA GLN A 359 -27.34 0.53 -0.59
C GLN A 359 -27.74 1.53 -1.68
N PHE A 360 -28.90 1.33 -2.30
CA PHE A 360 -29.38 2.12 -3.43
C PHE A 360 -30.44 3.16 -3.02
N GLY A 361 -30.44 4.32 -3.69
CA GLY A 361 -31.50 5.32 -3.63
C GLY A 361 -31.25 6.47 -2.64
N LYS A 362 -32.25 7.32 -2.41
CA LYS A 362 -32.12 8.56 -1.60
C LYS A 362 -31.62 8.35 -0.16
N LYS A 363 -31.83 7.16 0.41
CA LYS A 363 -31.38 6.78 1.76
C LYS A 363 -30.17 5.83 1.76
N GLY A 364 -29.72 5.38 0.58
CA GLY A 364 -28.53 4.54 0.40
C GLY A 364 -27.26 5.35 0.17
N ASP A 365 -26.21 4.72 -0.33
CA ASP A 365 -24.91 5.36 -0.55
C ASP A 365 -24.82 6.13 -1.87
N PHE A 366 -25.56 5.70 -2.89
CA PHE A 366 -25.65 6.40 -4.16
C PHE A 366 -27.03 6.24 -4.80
N ILE A 367 -27.30 7.10 -5.79
CA ILE A 367 -28.56 7.10 -6.54
C ILE A 367 -28.23 7.03 -8.04
N THR A 368 -28.65 5.93 -8.67
CA THR A 368 -28.42 5.64 -10.09
C THR A 368 -29.51 6.25 -10.97
N SER A 369 -29.26 6.35 -12.27
CA SER A 369 -30.21 6.96 -13.23
C SER A 369 -31.65 6.40 -13.15
N PRO A 370 -31.88 5.06 -13.08
CA PRO A 370 -33.22 4.48 -12.92
C PRO A 370 -33.93 4.91 -11.64
N GLU A 371 -33.18 5.11 -10.56
CA GLU A 371 -33.72 5.52 -9.25
C GLU A 371 -34.02 7.02 -9.17
N ILE A 372 -33.43 7.83 -10.06
CA ILE A 372 -33.67 9.28 -10.14
C ILE A 372 -34.97 9.57 -10.89
N SER A 373 -35.22 8.89 -12.00
CA SER A 373 -36.43 9.12 -12.80
C SER A 373 -36.77 7.92 -13.67
N GLN A 374 -38.03 7.47 -13.58
CA GLN A 374 -38.61 6.46 -14.46
C GLN A 374 -38.44 6.78 -15.97
N VAL A 375 -38.30 8.06 -16.33
CA VAL A 375 -38.13 8.46 -17.74
C VAL A 375 -36.85 7.87 -18.32
N PHE A 376 -35.81 7.67 -17.51
CA PHE A 376 -34.58 7.03 -17.96
C PHE A 376 -34.84 5.62 -18.50
N GLY A 377 -35.42 4.74 -17.68
CA GLY A 377 -35.73 3.37 -18.07
C GLY A 377 -36.76 3.28 -19.20
N GLU A 378 -37.70 4.21 -19.26
CA GLU A 378 -38.65 4.31 -20.38
C GLU A 378 -37.94 4.61 -21.71
N LEU A 379 -37.00 5.56 -21.72
CA LEU A 379 -36.26 5.90 -22.94
C LEU A 379 -35.28 4.80 -23.37
N VAL A 380 -34.68 4.09 -22.42
CA VAL A 380 -33.92 2.87 -22.70
C VAL A 380 -34.82 1.82 -23.37
N GLY A 381 -36.04 1.60 -22.85
CA GLY A 381 -37.01 0.69 -23.47
C GLY A 381 -37.42 1.13 -24.88
N VAL A 382 -37.59 2.44 -25.11
CA VAL A 382 -37.85 3.02 -26.44
C VAL A 382 -36.65 2.83 -27.37
N TRP A 383 -35.43 2.94 -26.87
CA TRP A 383 -34.23 2.70 -27.66
C TRP A 383 -34.18 1.24 -28.16
N PHE A 384 -34.39 0.26 -27.28
CA PHE A 384 -34.46 -1.15 -27.69
C PHE A 384 -35.63 -1.45 -28.64
N LEU A 385 -36.78 -0.79 -28.45
CA LEU A 385 -37.88 -0.88 -29.43
C LEU A 385 -37.43 -0.38 -30.81
N SER A 386 -36.67 0.71 -30.87
CA SER A 386 -36.15 1.23 -32.15
C SER A 386 -35.13 0.28 -32.81
N GLU A 387 -34.30 -0.39 -32.01
CA GLU A 387 -33.36 -1.41 -32.51
C GLU A 387 -34.08 -2.67 -32.98
N TRP A 388 -35.12 -3.10 -32.28
CA TRP A 388 -36.01 -4.18 -32.72
C TRP A 388 -36.69 -3.86 -34.05
N MET A 389 -37.18 -2.63 -34.23
CA MET A 389 -37.75 -2.18 -35.50
C MET A 389 -36.70 -2.17 -36.62
N GLY A 390 -35.51 -1.64 -36.35
CA GLY A 390 -34.41 -1.56 -37.31
C GLY A 390 -33.88 -2.92 -37.76
N GLN A 391 -34.11 -3.97 -36.98
CA GLN A 391 -33.74 -5.36 -37.30
C GLN A 391 -34.90 -6.17 -37.91
N GLY A 392 -35.95 -5.51 -38.41
CA GLY A 392 -37.05 -6.16 -39.12
C GLY A 392 -38.09 -6.81 -38.21
N ARG A 393 -38.18 -6.37 -36.95
CA ARG A 393 -39.18 -6.83 -35.97
C ARG A 393 -39.15 -8.34 -35.76
N PRO A 394 -38.00 -8.91 -35.34
CA PRO A 394 -37.87 -10.34 -35.13
C PRO A 394 -38.96 -10.86 -34.19
N LYS A 395 -39.61 -11.94 -34.61
CA LYS A 395 -40.69 -12.58 -33.85
C LYS A 395 -40.11 -13.64 -32.92
N GLU A 396 -40.63 -13.70 -31.70
CA GLU A 396 -40.43 -14.83 -30.77
C GLU A 396 -38.98 -15.23 -30.47
N SER A 397 -38.04 -14.29 -30.52
CA SER A 397 -36.61 -14.54 -30.35
C SER A 397 -35.90 -13.50 -29.48
N VAL A 398 -36.61 -12.47 -29.00
CA VAL A 398 -35.99 -11.41 -28.20
C VAL A 398 -35.69 -11.92 -26.80
N GLN A 399 -34.46 -11.71 -26.36
CA GLN A 399 -34.04 -11.94 -24.99
C GLN A 399 -33.42 -10.66 -24.44
N PHE A 400 -33.85 -10.23 -23.26
CA PHE A 400 -33.17 -9.15 -22.55
C PHE A 400 -32.08 -9.72 -21.65
N ILE A 401 -30.95 -9.03 -21.55
CA ILE A 401 -29.85 -9.38 -20.66
C ILE A 401 -29.40 -8.11 -19.95
N GLU A 402 -29.49 -8.06 -18.63
CA GLU A 402 -28.98 -6.94 -17.84
C GLU A 402 -27.79 -7.39 -17.00
N LEU A 403 -26.68 -6.65 -17.14
CA LEU A 403 -25.47 -6.83 -16.34
C LEU A 403 -25.51 -5.87 -15.16
N GLY A 404 -25.41 -6.40 -13.93
CA GLY A 404 -25.47 -5.61 -12.71
C GLY A 404 -26.80 -4.86 -12.51
N PRO A 405 -27.96 -5.55 -12.48
CA PRO A 405 -29.27 -4.91 -12.45
C PRO A 405 -29.62 -4.11 -11.18
N GLY A 406 -28.78 -4.17 -10.13
CA GLY A 406 -29.05 -3.51 -8.86
C GLY A 406 -30.37 -3.97 -8.24
N ARG A 407 -31.36 -3.07 -8.08
CA ARG A 407 -32.71 -3.45 -7.61
C ARG A 407 -33.62 -4.04 -8.69
N GLY A 408 -33.21 -4.01 -9.96
CA GLY A 408 -34.04 -4.41 -11.11
C GLY A 408 -34.99 -3.31 -11.60
N THR A 409 -34.85 -2.09 -11.10
CA THR A 409 -35.69 -0.92 -11.44
C THR A 409 -35.63 -0.60 -12.94
N LEU A 410 -34.44 -0.67 -13.54
CA LEU A 410 -34.25 -0.42 -14.97
C LEU A 410 -35.01 -1.44 -15.82
N MET A 411 -34.82 -2.75 -15.59
CA MET A 411 -35.59 -3.79 -16.30
C MET A 411 -37.10 -3.64 -16.10
N SER A 412 -37.54 -3.30 -14.89
CA SER A 412 -38.96 -3.06 -14.60
C SER A 412 -39.54 -1.97 -15.50
N ASP A 413 -38.83 -0.85 -15.66
CA ASP A 413 -39.23 0.24 -16.55
C ASP A 413 -39.16 -0.14 -18.03
N VAL A 414 -38.14 -0.90 -18.45
CA VAL A 414 -37.99 -1.41 -19.82
C VAL A 414 -39.16 -2.34 -20.18
N LEU A 415 -39.50 -3.31 -19.32
CA LEU A 415 -40.60 -4.24 -19.53
C LEU A 415 -41.96 -3.53 -19.50
N ARG A 416 -42.17 -2.59 -18.58
CA ARG A 416 -43.37 -1.76 -18.51
C ARG A 416 -43.57 -0.93 -19.79
N THR A 417 -42.47 -0.41 -20.34
CA THR A 417 -42.47 0.32 -21.61
C THR A 417 -42.77 -0.60 -22.78
N ALA A 418 -42.11 -1.76 -22.85
CA ALA A 418 -42.33 -2.76 -23.89
C ALA A 418 -43.78 -3.25 -23.91
N ALA A 419 -44.43 -3.43 -22.75
CA ALA A 419 -45.83 -3.87 -22.61
C ALA A 419 -46.86 -2.94 -23.29
N GLN A 420 -46.50 -1.68 -23.54
CA GLN A 420 -47.32 -0.73 -24.31
C GLN A 420 -47.31 -1.04 -25.81
N PHE A 421 -46.31 -1.77 -26.30
CA PHE A 421 -46.12 -2.12 -27.71
C PHE A 421 -46.33 -3.62 -27.91
N LYS A 422 -47.59 -4.04 -28.13
CA LYS A 422 -47.97 -5.48 -28.15
C LYS A 422 -47.15 -6.37 -29.08
N ALA A 423 -46.77 -5.87 -30.26
CA ALA A 423 -45.93 -6.61 -31.20
C ALA A 423 -44.50 -6.82 -30.67
N PHE A 424 -43.96 -5.83 -29.94
CA PHE A 424 -42.65 -5.94 -29.32
C PHE A 424 -42.71 -6.80 -28.06
N SER A 425 -43.67 -6.57 -27.16
CA SER A 425 -43.81 -7.35 -25.92
C SER A 425 -44.00 -8.84 -26.17
N SER A 426 -44.77 -9.22 -27.20
CA SER A 426 -44.98 -10.63 -27.57
C SER A 426 -43.75 -11.32 -28.18
N SER A 427 -42.74 -10.54 -28.61
CA SER A 427 -41.49 -11.09 -29.13
C SER A 427 -40.50 -11.47 -28.02
N ILE A 428 -40.67 -10.94 -26.81
CA ILE A 428 -39.80 -11.17 -25.65
C ILE A 428 -40.06 -12.56 -25.09
N ARG A 429 -39.02 -13.40 -25.02
CA ARG A 429 -39.12 -14.78 -24.54
C ARG A 429 -38.59 -14.95 -23.14
N GLU A 430 -37.49 -14.29 -22.83
CA GLU A 430 -36.82 -14.41 -21.56
C GLU A 430 -36.03 -13.14 -21.23
N VAL A 431 -35.83 -12.95 -19.93
CA VAL A 431 -35.03 -11.89 -19.35
C VAL A 431 -33.95 -12.54 -18.50
N TRP A 432 -32.69 -12.24 -18.78
CA TRP A 432 -31.53 -12.71 -18.04
C TRP A 432 -30.98 -11.56 -17.19
N MET A 433 -30.88 -11.81 -15.89
CA MET A 433 -30.34 -10.89 -14.91
C MET A 433 -29.00 -11.45 -14.43
N VAL A 434 -27.90 -10.79 -14.77
CA VAL A 434 -26.55 -11.23 -14.39
C VAL A 434 -26.17 -10.55 -13.08
N GLU A 435 -26.31 -11.31 -11.99
CA GLU A 435 -26.23 -10.83 -10.61
C GLU A 435 -25.58 -11.87 -9.69
N ALA A 436 -24.44 -11.52 -9.11
CA ALA A 436 -23.70 -12.37 -8.17
C ALA A 436 -24.33 -12.39 -6.77
N GLY A 437 -24.93 -11.29 -6.31
CA GLY A 437 -25.47 -11.14 -4.96
C GLY A 437 -26.84 -11.80 -4.76
N GLN A 438 -26.92 -12.80 -3.87
CA GLN A 438 -28.17 -13.51 -3.57
C GLN A 438 -29.28 -12.59 -3.06
N ALA A 439 -28.95 -11.64 -2.18
CA ALA A 439 -29.91 -10.68 -1.63
C ALA A 439 -30.51 -9.77 -2.71
N LEU A 440 -29.70 -9.35 -3.69
CA LEU A 440 -30.17 -8.54 -4.82
C LEU A 440 -31.04 -9.37 -5.77
N ARG A 441 -30.69 -10.63 -6.05
CA ARG A 441 -31.56 -11.54 -6.82
C ARG A 441 -32.95 -11.67 -6.19
N GLN A 442 -33.03 -11.77 -4.85
CA GLN A 442 -34.31 -11.82 -4.15
C GLN A 442 -35.12 -10.53 -4.31
N LYS A 443 -34.51 -9.36 -4.07
CA LYS A 443 -35.16 -8.05 -4.27
C LYS A 443 -35.65 -7.87 -5.72
N GLN A 444 -34.84 -8.27 -6.70
CA GLN A 444 -35.19 -8.24 -8.12
C GLN A 444 -36.37 -9.17 -8.44
N CYS A 445 -36.38 -10.38 -7.87
CA CYS A 445 -37.48 -11.32 -8.03
C CYS A 445 -38.79 -10.77 -7.43
N GLU A 446 -38.74 -10.18 -6.23
CA GLU A 446 -39.91 -9.52 -5.62
C GLU A 446 -40.45 -8.39 -6.51
N LEU A 447 -39.55 -7.56 -7.06
CA LEU A 447 -39.93 -6.44 -7.93
C LEU A 447 -40.54 -6.92 -9.25
N LEU A 448 -39.91 -7.87 -9.94
CA LEU A 448 -40.29 -8.29 -11.31
C LEU A 448 -41.35 -9.39 -11.33
N CYS A 449 -41.36 -10.27 -10.33
CA CYS A 449 -42.18 -11.49 -10.28
C CYS A 449 -43.22 -11.49 -9.15
N GLY A 450 -43.20 -10.49 -8.25
CA GLY A 450 -44.19 -10.36 -7.18
C GLY A 450 -44.00 -11.43 -6.10
N THR A 451 -45.04 -12.23 -5.84
CA THR A 451 -45.03 -13.27 -4.79
C THR A 451 -44.44 -14.61 -5.25
N GLN A 452 -43.99 -14.72 -6.50
CA GLN A 452 -43.32 -15.91 -7.03
C GLN A 452 -41.97 -16.10 -6.34
N GLN A 453 -41.62 -17.36 -6.06
CA GLN A 453 -40.30 -17.71 -5.56
C GLN A 453 -39.40 -18.18 -6.70
N MET A 454 -38.11 -17.87 -6.59
CA MET A 454 -37.10 -18.37 -7.52
C MET A 454 -36.94 -19.88 -7.36
N THR A 455 -36.92 -20.59 -8.48
CA THR A 455 -36.62 -22.02 -8.55
C THR A 455 -35.29 -22.26 -9.24
N GLU A 456 -34.49 -23.20 -8.75
CA GLU A 456 -33.24 -23.61 -9.39
C GLU A 456 -33.50 -24.45 -10.64
N SER A 457 -32.72 -24.20 -11.70
CA SER A 457 -32.76 -24.92 -12.97
C SER A 457 -31.35 -25.16 -13.49
N TYR A 458 -31.20 -26.15 -14.37
CA TYR A 458 -29.91 -26.53 -14.92
C TYR A 458 -30.00 -27.07 -16.35
N GLU A 459 -28.89 -26.95 -17.07
CA GLU A 459 -28.65 -27.53 -18.39
C GLU A 459 -27.36 -28.35 -18.33
N GLU A 460 -27.37 -29.53 -18.93
CA GLU A 460 -26.20 -30.43 -18.97
C GLU A 460 -25.87 -30.76 -20.44
N LEU A 461 -24.62 -30.56 -20.82
CA LEU A 461 -24.09 -30.88 -22.14
C LEU A 461 -22.73 -31.56 -22.00
N GLY A 462 -22.70 -32.88 -22.15
CA GLY A 462 -21.52 -33.68 -21.85
C GLY A 462 -21.20 -33.67 -20.35
N GLU A 463 -19.97 -33.34 -19.98
CA GLU A 463 -19.52 -33.21 -18.58
C GLU A 463 -19.76 -31.81 -17.98
N SER A 464 -20.24 -30.86 -18.79
CA SER A 464 -20.47 -29.49 -18.35
C SER A 464 -21.90 -29.28 -17.86
N LYS A 465 -22.04 -28.55 -16.75
CA LYS A 465 -23.32 -28.23 -16.11
C LYS A 465 -23.45 -26.72 -15.91
N TRP A 466 -24.54 -26.15 -16.40
CA TRP A 466 -24.91 -24.75 -16.22
C TRP A 466 -26.07 -24.67 -15.25
N LYS A 467 -26.00 -23.76 -14.27
CA LYS A 467 -27.02 -23.54 -13.23
C LYS A 467 -27.55 -22.11 -13.32
N TRP A 468 -28.86 -21.94 -13.16
CA TRP A 468 -29.50 -20.64 -13.00
C TRP A 468 -30.70 -20.72 -12.04
N TRP A 469 -31.23 -19.57 -11.67
CA TRP A 469 -32.51 -19.45 -10.97
C TRP A 469 -33.54 -18.84 -11.90
N GLU A 470 -34.82 -19.20 -11.78
CA GLU A 470 -35.88 -18.61 -12.59
C GLU A 470 -37.20 -18.42 -11.85
N ALA A 471 -37.98 -17.44 -12.33
CA ALA A 471 -39.32 -17.14 -11.88
C ALA A 471 -40.14 -16.56 -13.06
N THR A 472 -41.46 -16.44 -12.88
CA THR A 472 -42.35 -15.87 -13.91
C THR A 472 -42.68 -14.42 -13.54
N SER A 473 -42.50 -13.50 -14.48
CA SER A 473 -42.76 -12.08 -14.27
C SER A 473 -44.25 -11.80 -13.98
N LYS A 474 -44.54 -10.62 -13.43
CA LYS A 474 -45.91 -10.12 -13.27
C LYS A 474 -46.68 -10.15 -14.62
N PRO A 475 -48.02 -10.37 -14.60
CA PRO A 475 -48.83 -10.40 -15.82
C PRO A 475 -48.76 -9.13 -16.67
N GLU A 476 -48.56 -7.97 -16.03
CA GLU A 476 -48.39 -6.68 -16.71
C GLU A 476 -47.15 -6.61 -17.62
N TYR A 477 -46.14 -7.45 -17.36
CA TYR A 477 -44.96 -7.61 -18.21
C TYR A 477 -45.10 -8.74 -19.25
N GLY A 478 -46.29 -9.37 -19.34
CA GLY A 478 -46.55 -10.46 -20.28
C GLY A 478 -46.18 -11.86 -19.77
N SER A 479 -45.96 -12.03 -18.46
CA SER A 479 -45.61 -13.32 -17.84
C SER A 479 -44.38 -13.99 -18.45
N VAL A 480 -43.37 -13.17 -18.76
CA VAL A 480 -42.09 -13.61 -19.33
C VAL A 480 -41.27 -14.34 -18.27
N LYS A 481 -40.44 -15.30 -18.70
CA LYS A 481 -39.49 -15.97 -17.81
C LYS A 481 -38.34 -15.04 -17.46
N VAL A 482 -38.16 -14.76 -16.17
CA VAL A 482 -37.01 -14.03 -15.64
C VAL A 482 -36.05 -15.05 -15.06
N LYS A 483 -34.78 -14.96 -15.44
CA LYS A 483 -33.72 -15.91 -15.12
C LYS A 483 -32.53 -15.16 -14.53
N TRP A 484 -31.85 -15.76 -13.57
CA TRP A 484 -30.69 -15.18 -12.90
C TRP A 484 -29.49 -16.10 -12.98
N VAL A 485 -28.34 -15.51 -13.26
CA VAL A 485 -27.04 -16.16 -13.34
C VAL A 485 -25.99 -15.26 -12.70
N GLU A 486 -24.94 -15.83 -12.11
CA GLU A 486 -23.93 -15.05 -11.39
C GLU A 486 -23.00 -14.28 -12.33
N ASP A 487 -22.76 -14.80 -13.53
CA ASP A 487 -21.87 -14.21 -14.52
C ASP A 487 -22.34 -14.47 -15.95
N ILE A 488 -22.09 -13.53 -16.87
CA ILE A 488 -22.46 -13.65 -18.28
C ILE A 488 -21.86 -14.90 -18.96
N VAL A 489 -20.68 -15.37 -18.53
CA VAL A 489 -20.06 -16.57 -19.11
C VAL A 489 -20.73 -17.87 -18.68
N LEU A 490 -21.54 -17.82 -17.62
CA LEU A 490 -22.34 -18.93 -17.12
C LEU A 490 -23.71 -19.02 -17.81
N LEU A 491 -24.00 -18.12 -18.77
CA LEU A 491 -25.16 -18.27 -19.62
C LEU A 491 -25.12 -19.62 -20.34
N PRO A 492 -26.18 -20.44 -20.22
CA PRO A 492 -26.19 -21.77 -20.79
C PRO A 492 -26.13 -21.71 -22.33
N PRO A 493 -25.71 -22.79 -23.00
CA PRO A 493 -25.73 -22.87 -24.46
C PRO A 493 -27.11 -22.53 -25.06
N SER A 494 -28.22 -22.89 -24.39
CA SER A 494 -29.58 -22.51 -24.82
C SER A 494 -29.90 -21.00 -24.79
N ALA A 495 -29.14 -20.20 -24.02
CA ALA A 495 -29.24 -18.75 -24.00
C ALA A 495 -28.40 -18.09 -25.11
N GLN A 496 -27.54 -18.86 -25.77
CA GLN A 496 -26.72 -18.40 -26.89
C GLN A 496 -27.48 -18.60 -28.20
N SER A 497 -27.31 -17.67 -29.13
CA SER A 497 -27.91 -17.79 -30.45
C SER A 497 -27.23 -18.91 -31.24
N VAL A 498 -28.01 -19.87 -31.73
CA VAL A 498 -27.54 -20.95 -32.62
C VAL A 498 -28.38 -20.99 -33.90
N ARG A 499 -27.84 -21.55 -34.99
CA ARG A 499 -28.47 -21.53 -36.32
C ARG A 499 -29.92 -22.02 -36.34
N ASP A 500 -30.23 -23.06 -35.57
CA ASP A 500 -31.55 -23.70 -35.55
C ASP A 500 -32.50 -23.12 -34.47
N SER A 501 -32.00 -22.23 -33.62
CA SER A 501 -32.77 -21.50 -32.60
C SER A 501 -32.21 -20.10 -32.41
N PRO A 502 -32.47 -19.18 -33.37
CA PRO A 502 -31.89 -17.84 -33.34
C PRO A 502 -32.47 -17.03 -32.17
N LYS A 503 -31.57 -16.37 -31.44
CA LYS A 503 -31.87 -15.41 -30.37
C LYS A 503 -31.48 -14.01 -30.82
N THR A 504 -32.28 -13.03 -30.44
CA THR A 504 -32.02 -11.58 -30.62
C THR A 504 -31.71 -10.99 -29.24
N PRO A 505 -30.43 -10.92 -28.82
CA PRO A 505 -30.05 -10.42 -27.50
C PRO A 505 -30.09 -8.89 -27.41
N PHE A 506 -30.87 -8.36 -26.48
CA PHE A 506 -30.84 -6.97 -26.07
C PHE A 506 -30.18 -6.84 -24.70
N ILE A 507 -28.96 -6.33 -24.72
CA ILE A 507 -28.07 -6.33 -23.58
C ILE A 507 -27.95 -4.91 -23.02
N ILE A 508 -28.05 -4.74 -21.71
CA ILE A 508 -27.78 -3.47 -21.06
C ILE A 508 -26.80 -3.64 -19.91
N ALA A 509 -25.83 -2.73 -19.84
CA ALA A 509 -24.89 -2.59 -18.74
C ALA A 509 -24.91 -1.12 -18.31
N HIS A 510 -25.60 -0.84 -17.22
CA HIS A 510 -25.74 0.51 -16.67
C HIS A 510 -25.04 0.57 -15.31
N GLU A 511 -23.99 1.40 -15.19
CA GLU A 511 -23.14 1.48 -13.98
C GLU A 511 -22.62 0.11 -13.56
N PHE A 512 -22.05 -0.62 -14.53
CA PHE A 512 -21.53 -1.97 -14.34
C PHE A 512 -20.01 -2.03 -14.54
N PHE A 513 -19.50 -1.31 -15.55
CA PHE A 513 -18.09 -1.36 -15.91
C PHE A 513 -17.23 -0.50 -14.99
N ASP A 514 -17.78 0.55 -14.38
CA ASP A 514 -17.08 1.37 -13.40
C ASP A 514 -16.79 0.63 -12.08
N ALA A 515 -17.63 -0.33 -11.72
CA ALA A 515 -17.45 -1.21 -10.57
C ALA A 515 -16.47 -2.37 -10.83
N LEU A 516 -16.01 -2.57 -12.08
CA LEU A 516 -15.06 -3.64 -12.37
C LEU A 516 -13.66 -3.32 -11.82
N PRO A 517 -12.96 -4.29 -11.23
CA PRO A 517 -11.60 -4.07 -10.73
C PRO A 517 -10.65 -3.52 -11.79
N ILE A 518 -9.90 -2.47 -11.46
CA ILE A 518 -8.87 -1.86 -12.31
C ILE A 518 -7.45 -2.08 -11.78
N SER A 519 -6.50 -2.21 -12.70
CA SER A 519 -5.07 -2.09 -12.41
C SER A 519 -4.57 -0.74 -12.91
N ALA A 520 -3.74 -0.06 -12.13
CA ALA A 520 -3.15 1.21 -12.53
C ALA A 520 -1.66 1.06 -12.77
N PHE A 521 -1.14 1.71 -13.82
CA PHE A 521 0.26 1.63 -14.23
C PHE A 521 0.87 3.00 -14.41
N GLU A 522 2.15 3.14 -14.10
CA GLU A 522 2.95 4.34 -14.29
C GLU A 522 4.19 4.00 -15.13
N SER A 523 4.49 4.82 -16.14
CA SER A 523 5.72 4.70 -16.92
C SER A 523 6.88 5.27 -16.12
N VAL A 524 7.91 4.47 -15.87
CA VAL A 524 9.10 4.87 -15.10
C VAL A 524 10.36 4.79 -15.96
N ALA A 525 11.33 5.67 -15.66
CA ALA A 525 12.64 5.61 -16.29
C ALA A 525 13.36 4.29 -15.96
N PRO A 526 14.20 3.75 -16.87
CA PRO A 526 14.95 2.52 -16.62
C PRO A 526 15.81 2.64 -15.36
N THR A 527 15.74 1.64 -14.46
CA THR A 527 16.56 1.59 -13.24
C THR A 527 17.68 0.57 -13.34
N ALA A 528 18.72 0.68 -12.50
CA ALA A 528 19.83 -0.30 -12.46
C ALA A 528 19.38 -1.73 -12.06
N GLN A 529 18.24 -1.86 -11.37
CA GLN A 529 17.63 -3.16 -11.04
C GLN A 529 17.05 -3.88 -12.27
N ASP A 530 16.65 -3.15 -13.32
CA ASP A 530 16.13 -3.72 -14.57
C ASP A 530 17.19 -4.42 -15.41
N GLN A 531 18.46 -4.29 -15.03
CA GLN A 531 19.61 -4.91 -15.71
C GLN A 531 19.95 -6.29 -15.15
N LYS A 532 19.25 -6.76 -14.10
CA LYS A 532 19.41 -8.12 -13.56
C LYS A 532 18.42 -9.09 -14.23
N PRO A 533 18.85 -10.27 -14.70
CA PRO A 533 17.96 -11.25 -15.28
C PRO A 533 16.97 -11.77 -14.23
N ALA A 534 15.67 -11.66 -14.51
CA ALA A 534 14.63 -12.30 -13.71
C ALA A 534 14.52 -13.78 -14.11
N PRO A 535 14.46 -14.74 -13.15
CA PRO A 535 14.18 -16.12 -13.47
C PRO A 535 12.73 -16.25 -13.95
N LEU A 536 12.53 -16.67 -15.19
CA LEU A 536 11.24 -17.12 -15.70
C LEU A 536 11.23 -18.64 -15.71
N LEU A 537 10.10 -19.26 -15.39
CA LEU A 537 9.90 -20.69 -15.57
C LEU A 537 9.27 -20.92 -16.94
N ASP A 538 9.72 -21.93 -17.68
CA ASP A 538 9.04 -22.36 -18.90
C ASP A 538 7.73 -23.12 -18.58
N LYS A 539 7.01 -23.55 -19.63
CA LYS A 539 5.76 -24.33 -19.48
C LYS A 539 5.96 -25.66 -18.72
N ALA A 540 7.19 -26.09 -18.50
CA ALA A 540 7.58 -27.30 -17.77
C ALA A 540 8.18 -26.99 -16.39
N GLY A 541 8.21 -25.73 -15.94
CA GLY A 541 8.76 -25.36 -14.64
C GLY A 541 10.30 -25.28 -14.60
N VAL A 542 10.98 -25.20 -15.75
CA VAL A 542 12.44 -25.10 -15.82
C VAL A 542 12.87 -23.63 -15.82
N PRO A 543 13.86 -23.24 -14.98
CA PRO A 543 14.38 -21.87 -14.97
C PRO A 543 15.03 -21.50 -16.31
N MET A 544 14.44 -20.56 -17.03
CA MET A 544 15.01 -19.91 -18.20
C MET A 544 15.72 -18.61 -17.77
N VAL A 545 16.99 -18.50 -18.13
CA VAL A 545 17.75 -17.24 -18.02
C VAL A 545 17.45 -16.40 -19.26
N ARG A 546 16.68 -15.32 -19.11
CA ARG A 546 16.58 -14.30 -20.15
C ARG A 546 17.87 -13.47 -20.14
N GLN A 547 18.53 -13.28 -21.28
CA GLN A 547 19.64 -12.33 -21.36
C GLN A 547 19.15 -10.93 -20.95
N PRO A 548 19.96 -10.15 -20.21
CA PRO A 548 19.56 -8.82 -19.75
C PRO A 548 19.24 -7.94 -20.96
N SER A 549 17.97 -7.57 -21.12
CA SER A 549 17.61 -6.54 -22.09
C SER A 549 18.04 -5.20 -21.49
N SER A 550 19.10 -4.61 -22.04
CA SER A 550 19.49 -3.23 -21.81
C SER A 550 18.48 -2.24 -22.40
N SER A 551 17.19 -2.41 -22.10
CA SER A 551 16.16 -1.54 -22.65
C SER A 551 16.33 -0.14 -22.07
N LYS A 552 16.91 0.77 -22.86
CA LYS A 552 16.97 2.21 -22.55
C LYS A 552 15.59 2.87 -22.57
N THR A 553 14.54 2.12 -22.88
CA THR A 553 13.16 2.57 -22.97
C THR A 553 12.48 2.52 -21.61
N PRO A 554 11.69 3.54 -21.23
CA PRO A 554 10.87 3.50 -20.03
C PRO A 554 9.99 2.25 -19.96
N GLN A 555 9.68 1.82 -18.74
CA GLN A 555 8.92 0.60 -18.48
C GLN A 555 7.66 0.90 -17.66
N TRP A 556 6.61 0.12 -17.88
CA TRP A 556 5.42 0.17 -17.05
C TRP A 556 5.65 -0.52 -15.69
N ARG A 557 5.37 0.20 -14.62
CA ARG A 557 5.26 -0.32 -13.26
C ARG A 557 3.82 -0.26 -12.78
N GLU A 558 3.40 -1.29 -12.07
CA GLU A 558 2.07 -1.33 -11.49
C GLU A 558 2.02 -0.49 -10.21
N LEU A 559 0.92 0.23 -9.99
CA LEU A 559 0.58 0.84 -8.72
C LEU A 559 -0.13 -0.21 -7.86
N LEU A 560 0.51 -0.57 -6.75
CA LEU A 560 0.05 -1.57 -5.79
C LEU A 560 -0.53 -0.88 -4.55
N VAL A 561 -1.43 -1.55 -3.86
CA VAL A 561 -2.03 -1.12 -2.60
C VAL A 561 -1.20 -1.67 -1.45
N THR A 562 -0.77 -0.78 -0.56
CA THR A 562 -0.07 -1.12 0.68
C THR A 562 -0.71 -0.41 1.88
N ARG A 563 -0.35 -0.81 3.09
CA ARG A 563 -0.85 -0.19 4.33
C ARG A 563 -0.38 1.26 4.43
N THR A 564 -1.27 2.15 4.84
CA THR A 564 -0.88 3.50 5.27
C THR A 564 -0.20 3.39 6.62
N GLU A 565 0.99 3.95 6.76
CA GLU A 565 1.63 4.06 8.07
C GLU A 565 0.87 5.10 8.91
N PRO A 566 0.54 4.81 10.18
CA PRO A 566 -0.20 5.75 11.01
C PRO A 566 0.59 7.04 11.17
N LYS A 567 -0.02 8.17 10.79
CA LYS A 567 0.43 9.49 11.24
C LYS A 567 0.19 9.54 12.75
N ILE A 568 1.24 9.68 13.55
CA ILE A 568 1.12 9.88 14.99
C ILE A 568 0.38 11.21 15.20
N ASP A 569 -0.84 11.18 15.74
CA ASP A 569 -1.56 12.38 16.16
C ASP A 569 -0.93 12.93 17.45
N LEU A 570 0.14 13.69 17.25
CA LEU A 570 0.91 14.32 18.29
C LEU A 570 0.11 15.38 19.06
N LYS A 571 -1.00 15.90 18.51
CA LYS A 571 -1.89 16.83 19.24
C LYS A 571 -2.69 16.08 20.32
N GLY A 572 -3.21 14.89 20.01
CA GLY A 572 -3.94 14.05 20.98
C GLY A 572 -3.08 13.53 22.13
N LEU A 573 -1.79 13.31 21.88
CA LEU A 573 -0.80 12.88 22.87
C LEU A 573 -0.36 13.98 23.85
N LEU A 574 -0.54 15.26 23.50
CA LEU A 574 -0.14 16.43 24.30
C LEU A 574 -1.31 17.08 25.08
N ARG A 575 -2.53 16.55 24.98
CA ARG A 575 -3.71 17.05 25.70
C ARG A 575 -3.69 16.64 27.17
N THR A 576 -3.99 17.58 28.05
CA THR A 576 -4.21 17.33 29.49
C THR A 576 -5.46 16.48 29.71
N GLU A 577 -5.57 15.75 30.84
CA GLU A 577 -6.76 14.93 31.14
C GLU A 577 -8.07 15.76 31.12
N ALA A 578 -8.00 17.02 31.51
CA ALA A 578 -9.13 17.96 31.48
C ALA A 578 -9.51 18.49 30.07
N GLU A 579 -8.64 18.32 29.07
CA GLU A 579 -8.91 18.61 27.65
C GLU A 579 -9.45 17.36 26.93
N LYS A 580 -9.03 16.15 27.35
CA LYS A 580 -9.59 14.89 26.85
C LYS A 580 -11.07 14.72 27.25
N GLU A 581 -11.42 15.00 28.50
CA GLU A 581 -12.82 14.89 28.97
C GLU A 581 -13.78 15.90 28.34
N ARG A 582 -13.30 17.07 27.88
CA ARG A 582 -14.13 18.08 27.19
C ARG A 582 -14.41 17.73 25.73
N ASP A 583 -13.42 17.17 25.04
CA ASP A 583 -13.58 16.73 23.65
C ASP A 583 -14.36 15.41 23.58
N ASP A 584 -14.17 14.47 24.52
CA ASP A 584 -14.96 13.22 24.60
C ASP A 584 -16.44 13.47 24.92
N ALA A 585 -16.77 14.59 25.55
CA ALA A 585 -18.14 15.06 25.73
C ALA A 585 -18.71 15.82 24.51
N ALA A 586 -17.84 16.29 23.60
CA ALA A 586 -18.20 17.01 22.37
C ALA A 586 -18.22 16.11 21.13
N ILE A 587 -17.52 14.96 21.16
CA ILE A 587 -17.50 13.96 20.09
C ILE A 587 -18.74 13.08 20.21
N GLY A 588 -19.71 13.31 19.32
CA GLY A 588 -20.84 12.42 19.12
C GLY A 588 -20.37 10.99 18.76
N LYS A 589 -21.14 9.98 19.18
CA LYS A 589 -20.85 8.54 19.18
C LYS A 589 -20.46 7.85 17.85
N ASP A 590 -20.10 8.54 16.78
CA ASP A 590 -19.85 7.92 15.47
C ASP A 590 -18.66 8.56 14.71
N ASP A 591 -17.45 8.38 15.24
CA ASP A 591 -16.24 9.07 14.77
C ASP A 591 -15.31 8.16 13.94
N THR A 592 -15.82 7.58 12.85
CA THR A 592 -15.01 6.85 11.86
C THR A 592 -14.49 7.77 10.73
N GLN A 593 -15.03 8.97 10.57
CA GLN A 593 -14.59 9.95 9.58
C GLN A 593 -13.25 10.62 9.91
N SER A 594 -12.83 10.68 11.18
CA SER A 594 -11.58 11.32 11.63
C SER A 594 -10.31 10.47 11.48
N LEU A 595 -10.43 9.15 11.27
CA LEU A 595 -9.29 8.23 11.07
C LEU A 595 -8.55 8.49 9.74
N PRO A 596 -7.22 8.33 9.67
CA PRO A 596 -6.49 8.36 8.40
C PRO A 596 -6.91 7.19 7.49
N ASP A 597 -6.64 7.30 6.19
CA ASP A 597 -6.88 6.21 5.24
C ASP A 597 -6.16 4.93 5.66
N ASP A 598 -6.81 3.78 5.46
CA ASP A 598 -6.24 2.50 5.85
C ASP A 598 -5.09 2.07 4.93
N PHE A 599 -5.20 2.42 3.64
CA PHE A 599 -4.27 2.04 2.59
C PHE A 599 -3.78 3.23 1.77
N ARG A 600 -2.71 3.00 1.00
CA ARG A 600 -2.15 3.95 0.04
C ARG A 600 -1.61 3.21 -1.18
N LEU A 601 -1.47 3.92 -2.30
CA LEU A 601 -0.77 3.42 -3.47
C LEU A 601 0.75 3.50 -3.30
N THR A 602 1.45 2.50 -3.81
CA THR A 602 2.91 2.47 -3.97
C THR A 602 3.28 1.92 -5.34
N VAL A 603 4.40 2.35 -5.91
CA VAL A 603 4.88 1.86 -7.21
C VAL A 603 5.60 0.52 -7.01
N ALA A 604 5.29 -0.48 -7.83
CA ALA A 604 6.00 -1.75 -7.84
C ALA A 604 7.49 -1.55 -8.17
N HIS A 605 8.38 -2.16 -7.38
CA HIS A 605 9.82 -2.06 -7.57
C HIS A 605 10.30 -2.72 -8.87
N ALA A 606 9.62 -3.80 -9.30
CA ALA A 606 9.89 -4.53 -10.54
C ALA A 606 8.62 -4.63 -11.39
N SER A 607 8.77 -4.96 -12.67
CA SER A 607 7.62 -5.23 -13.54
C SER A 607 6.84 -6.44 -13.05
N THR A 608 5.53 -6.30 -12.97
CA THR A 608 4.60 -7.39 -12.65
C THR A 608 4.14 -8.04 -13.95
N PRO A 609 3.60 -9.28 -13.92
CA PRO A 609 3.00 -9.87 -15.11
C PRO A 609 1.92 -8.98 -15.75
N ALA A 610 1.13 -8.29 -14.93
CA ALA A 610 0.11 -7.35 -15.40
C ALA A 610 0.74 -6.12 -16.10
N SER A 611 1.84 -5.58 -15.56
CA SER A 611 2.52 -4.41 -16.15
C SER A 611 3.23 -4.73 -17.46
N LEU A 612 3.50 -6.01 -17.75
CA LEU A 612 4.06 -6.46 -19.02
C LEU A 612 2.99 -6.71 -20.10
N LEU A 613 1.77 -7.09 -19.70
CA LEU A 613 0.74 -7.57 -20.63
C LEU A 613 -0.35 -6.52 -20.91
N LEU A 614 -0.93 -5.90 -19.87
CA LEU A 614 -2.10 -5.04 -20.02
C LEU A 614 -1.79 -3.75 -20.81
N PRO A 615 -0.72 -2.98 -20.47
CA PRO A 615 -0.41 -1.75 -21.19
C PRO A 615 0.36 -1.98 -22.51
N ALA A 616 0.56 -3.23 -22.95
CA ALA A 616 1.21 -3.55 -24.22
C ALA A 616 0.32 -3.32 -25.46
N ARG A 617 -0.98 -3.04 -25.26
CA ARG A 617 -1.93 -2.76 -26.34
C ARG A 617 -1.51 -1.53 -27.16
N PRO A 618 -1.79 -1.50 -28.49
CA PRO A 618 -1.40 -0.39 -29.36
C PRO A 618 -1.81 1.00 -28.83
N ARG A 619 -3.01 1.10 -28.24
CA ARG A 619 -3.57 2.32 -27.63
C ARG A 619 -2.64 2.98 -26.61
N TYR A 620 -1.97 2.18 -25.76
CA TYR A 620 -1.14 2.67 -24.66
C TYR A 620 0.35 2.79 -25.02
N ARG A 621 0.77 2.22 -26.16
CA ARG A 621 2.19 2.08 -26.53
C ARG A 621 2.94 3.40 -26.59
N HIS A 622 2.31 4.45 -27.11
CA HIS A 622 2.94 5.77 -27.22
C HIS A 622 3.16 6.43 -25.85
N LEU A 623 2.27 6.18 -24.88
CA LEU A 623 2.36 6.71 -23.52
C LEU A 623 3.52 6.12 -22.73
N GLN A 624 3.93 4.89 -23.06
CA GLN A 624 5.08 4.26 -22.40
C GLN A 624 6.34 5.12 -22.55
N SER A 625 6.54 5.75 -23.71
CA SER A 625 7.73 6.58 -23.95
C SER A 625 7.79 7.87 -23.10
N GLN A 626 6.68 8.25 -22.47
CA GLN A 626 6.55 9.45 -21.66
C GLN A 626 6.61 9.07 -20.17
N VAL A 627 7.77 9.26 -19.54
CA VAL A 627 7.96 8.96 -18.10
C VAL A 627 6.97 9.78 -17.28
N GLY A 628 6.32 9.13 -16.30
CA GLY A 628 5.26 9.70 -15.47
C GLY A 628 3.85 9.55 -16.05
N SER A 629 3.69 9.13 -17.32
CA SER A 629 2.37 8.81 -17.87
C SER A 629 1.73 7.66 -17.10
N ARG A 630 0.43 7.77 -16.86
CA ARG A 630 -0.36 6.76 -16.15
C ARG A 630 -1.49 6.22 -17.03
N VAL A 631 -1.87 4.97 -16.78
CA VAL A 631 -3.04 4.34 -17.40
C VAL A 631 -3.76 3.48 -16.36
N GLU A 632 -5.08 3.48 -16.40
CA GLU A 632 -5.95 2.59 -15.64
C GLU A 632 -6.60 1.59 -16.59
N ILE A 633 -6.45 0.29 -16.32
CA ILE A 633 -6.88 -0.79 -17.21
C ILE A 633 -7.60 -1.84 -16.36
N SER A 634 -8.86 -2.13 -16.70
CA SER A 634 -9.58 -3.25 -16.14
C SER A 634 -9.21 -4.55 -16.86
N PRO A 635 -8.58 -5.55 -16.20
CA PRO A 635 -8.31 -6.85 -16.80
C PRO A 635 -9.60 -7.63 -17.11
N GLU A 636 -10.71 -7.33 -16.43
CA GLU A 636 -11.98 -8.06 -16.58
C GLU A 636 -12.84 -7.52 -17.73
N THR A 637 -12.66 -6.24 -18.10
CA THR A 637 -13.43 -5.59 -19.18
C THR A 637 -13.40 -6.40 -20.48
N ALA A 638 -12.24 -6.91 -20.89
CA ALA A 638 -12.11 -7.67 -22.13
C ALA A 638 -12.99 -8.95 -22.15
N ARG A 639 -13.21 -9.56 -20.98
CA ARG A 639 -14.04 -10.77 -20.85
C ARG A 639 -15.52 -10.46 -21.06
N TYR A 640 -16.04 -9.44 -20.39
CA TYR A 640 -17.44 -9.01 -20.55
C TYR A 640 -17.68 -8.42 -21.94
N ALA A 641 -16.78 -7.59 -22.42
CA ALA A 641 -16.80 -7.04 -23.78
C ALA A 641 -16.87 -8.15 -24.84
N GLY A 642 -16.02 -9.17 -24.72
CA GLY A 642 -16.00 -10.31 -25.63
C GLY A 642 -17.29 -11.14 -25.55
N ALA A 643 -17.83 -11.37 -24.36
CA ALA A 643 -19.10 -12.08 -24.20
C ALA A 643 -20.27 -11.32 -24.85
N ILE A 644 -20.36 -10.01 -24.66
CA ILE A 644 -21.36 -9.14 -25.32
C ILE A 644 -21.20 -9.22 -26.84
N ALA A 645 -19.98 -9.04 -27.35
CA ALA A 645 -19.69 -9.08 -28.79
C ALA A 645 -20.05 -10.44 -29.40
N HIS A 646 -19.74 -11.55 -28.73
CA HIS A 646 -20.10 -12.89 -29.20
C HIS A 646 -21.60 -13.15 -29.21
N LEU A 647 -22.36 -12.63 -28.24
CA LEU A 647 -23.82 -12.78 -28.22
C LEU A 647 -24.47 -12.07 -29.41
N ILE A 648 -23.96 -10.90 -29.80
CA ILE A 648 -24.52 -10.09 -30.90
C ILE A 648 -23.99 -10.52 -32.27
N GLY A 649 -22.66 -10.56 -32.43
CA GLY A 649 -21.97 -10.77 -33.71
C GLY A 649 -21.58 -12.21 -34.01
N GLY A 650 -21.76 -13.13 -33.05
CA GLY A 650 -21.25 -14.49 -33.15
C GLY A 650 -19.73 -14.58 -32.95
N ARG A 651 -19.21 -15.81 -32.98
CA ARG A 651 -17.76 -16.07 -32.88
C ARG A 651 -17.12 -16.01 -34.26
N THR A 652 -15.88 -15.52 -34.34
CA THR A 652 -15.12 -15.49 -35.59
C THR A 652 -14.93 -16.89 -36.18
N ALA A 653 -14.87 -17.00 -37.51
CA ALA A 653 -14.82 -18.27 -38.24
C ALA A 653 -13.62 -19.16 -37.87
N SER A 654 -12.54 -18.60 -37.32
CA SER A 654 -11.37 -19.34 -36.83
C SER A 654 -11.61 -20.04 -35.47
N GLN A 655 -12.62 -19.63 -34.70
CA GLN A 655 -12.86 -20.07 -33.33
C GLN A 655 -14.04 -21.06 -33.19
N SER A 656 -14.76 -21.38 -34.28
CA SER A 656 -15.95 -22.21 -34.24
C SER A 656 -15.96 -23.28 -35.34
N LYS A 657 -16.19 -24.55 -34.96
CA LYS A 657 -16.52 -25.64 -35.91
C LYS A 657 -18.00 -25.67 -36.31
N GLN A 658 -18.86 -24.89 -35.64
CA GLN A 658 -20.29 -24.75 -35.94
C GLN A 658 -20.56 -23.42 -36.66
N GLN A 659 -21.41 -23.43 -37.70
CA GLN A 659 -21.84 -22.19 -38.37
C GLN A 659 -22.62 -21.31 -37.38
N SER A 660 -22.08 -20.13 -37.05
CA SER A 660 -22.77 -19.13 -36.22
C SER A 660 -24.00 -18.57 -36.95
N PRO A 661 -25.10 -18.28 -36.25
CA PRO A 661 -26.27 -17.62 -36.83
C PRO A 661 -25.92 -16.21 -37.31
N ALA A 662 -26.83 -15.61 -38.08
CA ALA A 662 -26.68 -14.22 -38.51
C ALA A 662 -26.60 -13.28 -37.29
N PRO A 663 -25.67 -12.31 -37.27
CA PRO A 663 -25.58 -11.29 -36.23
C PRO A 663 -26.93 -10.60 -35.98
N SER A 664 -27.32 -10.47 -34.71
CA SER A 664 -28.60 -9.85 -34.31
C SER A 664 -28.54 -9.36 -32.87
N GLY A 665 -29.49 -8.51 -32.48
CA GLY A 665 -29.54 -7.93 -31.14
C GLY A 665 -28.86 -6.56 -31.05
N ALA A 666 -28.64 -6.07 -29.84
CA ALA A 666 -28.01 -4.78 -29.58
C ALA A 666 -27.53 -4.76 -28.12
N ALA A 667 -26.44 -4.06 -27.84
CA ALA A 667 -26.04 -3.73 -26.47
C ALA A 667 -26.01 -2.23 -26.26
N LEU A 668 -26.35 -1.82 -25.04
CA LEU A 668 -26.22 -0.45 -24.55
C LEU A 668 -25.39 -0.45 -23.28
N ILE A 669 -24.26 0.28 -23.31
CA ILE A 669 -23.37 0.45 -22.16
C ILE A 669 -23.47 1.91 -21.74
N ILE A 670 -23.87 2.15 -20.49
CA ILE A 670 -24.04 3.48 -19.92
C ILE A 670 -23.24 3.57 -18.63
N ASP A 671 -22.19 4.38 -18.63
CA ASP A 671 -21.28 4.44 -17.49
C ASP A 671 -20.51 5.76 -17.38
N TYR A 672 -19.82 5.97 -16.26
CA TYR A 672 -18.93 7.09 -16.06
C TYR A 672 -17.67 6.95 -16.90
N GLY A 673 -17.23 8.04 -17.53
CA GLY A 673 -15.91 8.06 -18.15
C GLY A 673 -15.67 9.21 -19.11
N PRO A 674 -14.42 9.33 -19.58
CA PRO A 674 -14.04 10.29 -20.61
C PRO A 674 -14.68 10.01 -21.98
N LEU A 675 -14.72 11.04 -22.85
CA LEU A 675 -15.15 10.88 -24.25
C LEU A 675 -14.04 10.30 -25.13
N ASP A 676 -12.84 10.88 -25.04
CA ASP A 676 -11.79 10.71 -26.05
C ASP A 676 -10.37 10.53 -25.47
N ASN A 677 -10.24 10.49 -24.14
CA ASN A 677 -8.97 10.25 -23.46
C ASN A 677 -8.97 8.99 -22.57
N ILE A 678 -7.77 8.57 -22.18
CA ILE A 678 -7.57 7.42 -21.28
C ILE A 678 -7.76 7.89 -19.82
N PRO A 679 -8.58 7.19 -19.01
CA PRO A 679 -8.74 7.50 -17.59
C PRO A 679 -7.43 7.48 -16.80
N ILE A 680 -7.28 8.46 -15.89
CA ILE A 680 -6.18 8.54 -14.93
C ILE A 680 -6.67 9.08 -13.58
N ASN A 681 -6.20 8.50 -12.49
CA ASN A 681 -6.55 8.87 -11.11
C ASN A 681 -8.08 8.94 -10.90
N SER A 682 -8.83 7.99 -11.47
CA SER A 682 -10.31 8.05 -11.47
C SER A 682 -10.97 7.29 -10.32
N LEU A 683 -10.22 6.39 -9.67
CA LEU A 683 -10.70 5.58 -8.56
C LEU A 683 -11.19 6.44 -7.40
N ARG A 684 -12.40 6.14 -6.93
CA ARG A 684 -13.09 6.85 -5.85
C ARG A 684 -13.90 5.90 -4.98
N GLY A 685 -14.05 6.24 -3.71
CA GLY A 685 -15.04 5.62 -2.83
C GLY A 685 -16.33 6.45 -2.82
N ILE A 686 -17.49 5.82 -2.72
CA ILE A 686 -18.79 6.49 -2.58
C ILE A 686 -19.50 5.93 -1.35
N LYS A 687 -19.86 6.82 -0.43
CA LYS A 687 -20.60 6.48 0.79
C LYS A 687 -21.54 7.62 1.17
N SER A 688 -22.80 7.31 1.46
CA SER A 688 -23.83 8.28 1.89
C SER A 688 -23.93 9.54 1.01
N HIS A 689 -23.95 9.36 -0.32
CA HIS A 689 -23.97 10.38 -1.38
C HIS A 689 -22.74 11.31 -1.40
N GLN A 690 -21.62 10.89 -0.81
CA GLN A 690 -20.36 11.64 -0.79
C GLN A 690 -19.22 10.82 -1.39
N ILE A 691 -18.32 11.52 -2.09
CA ILE A 691 -17.05 10.96 -2.53
C ILE A 691 -16.12 10.89 -1.32
N VAL A 692 -15.67 9.69 -0.99
CA VAL A 692 -14.73 9.38 0.10
C VAL A 692 -13.46 8.76 -0.48
N SER A 693 -12.41 8.66 0.34
CA SER A 693 -11.19 7.97 -0.08
C SER A 693 -11.49 6.49 -0.41
N PRO A 694 -11.04 5.96 -1.56
CA PRO A 694 -11.20 4.54 -1.89
C PRO A 694 -10.35 3.63 -0.99
N PHE A 695 -9.41 4.21 -0.23
CA PHE A 695 -8.51 3.50 0.66
C PHE A 695 -8.97 3.50 2.11
N LYS A 696 -10.23 3.85 2.35
CA LYS A 696 -10.87 3.88 3.65
C LYS A 696 -12.22 3.16 3.56
N HIS A 697 -12.70 2.60 4.67
CA HIS A 697 -13.98 1.91 4.76
C HIS A 697 -14.11 0.70 3.82
N ALA A 698 -13.06 -0.12 3.70
CA ALA A 698 -13.06 -1.29 2.82
C ALA A 698 -14.28 -2.19 3.10
N GLY A 699 -15.10 -2.45 2.08
CA GLY A 699 -16.34 -3.24 2.21
C GLY A 699 -17.60 -2.43 2.56
N GLU A 700 -17.45 -1.19 3.01
CA GLU A 700 -18.57 -0.31 3.40
C GLU A 700 -18.75 0.92 2.51
N ALA A 701 -17.79 1.16 1.60
CA ALA A 701 -17.91 2.17 0.55
C ALA A 701 -17.90 1.47 -0.80
N ASP A 702 -18.74 1.94 -1.70
CA ASP A 702 -18.71 1.50 -3.10
C ASP A 702 -17.46 2.07 -3.77
N LEU A 703 -16.79 1.25 -4.58
CA LEU A 703 -15.57 1.64 -5.30
C LEU A 703 -15.87 1.68 -6.80
N SER A 704 -15.67 2.86 -7.40
CA SER A 704 -15.94 3.12 -8.82
C SER A 704 -14.71 3.73 -9.47
N ALA A 705 -14.50 3.45 -10.76
CA ALA A 705 -13.46 4.03 -11.60
C ALA A 705 -14.02 4.41 -12.97
N ASP A 706 -13.45 5.41 -13.63
CA ASP A 706 -13.92 5.82 -14.95
C ASP A 706 -13.64 4.74 -16.02
N VAL A 707 -14.63 4.46 -16.85
CA VAL A 707 -14.56 3.47 -17.92
C VAL A 707 -13.75 4.03 -19.11
N ASP A 708 -12.73 3.29 -19.53
CA ASP A 708 -12.04 3.53 -20.80
C ASP A 708 -12.90 2.99 -21.95
N PHE A 709 -13.89 3.79 -22.39
CA PHE A 709 -14.79 3.42 -23.49
C PHE A 709 -14.02 3.04 -24.77
N GLY A 710 -12.88 3.66 -25.04
CA GLY A 710 -12.11 3.28 -26.22
C GLY A 710 -11.49 1.89 -26.11
N ALA A 711 -10.97 1.52 -24.94
CA ALA A 711 -10.47 0.15 -24.71
C ALA A 711 -11.59 -0.89 -24.67
N LEU A 712 -12.78 -0.50 -24.20
CA LEU A 712 -13.99 -1.32 -24.25
C LEU A 712 -14.38 -1.60 -25.71
N ALA A 713 -14.42 -0.56 -26.56
CA ALA A 713 -14.71 -0.67 -27.98
C ALA A 713 -13.67 -1.55 -28.71
N ASP A 714 -12.38 -1.31 -28.47
CA ASP A 714 -11.28 -2.12 -29.03
C ASP A 714 -11.49 -3.61 -28.69
N SER A 715 -11.83 -3.92 -27.43
CA SER A 715 -12.03 -5.30 -26.97
C SER A 715 -13.25 -5.98 -27.59
N MET A 716 -14.32 -5.22 -27.90
CA MET A 716 -15.51 -5.77 -28.58
C MET A 716 -15.21 -6.07 -30.05
N LEU A 717 -14.55 -5.14 -30.74
CA LEU A 717 -14.16 -5.28 -32.15
C LEU A 717 -13.12 -6.40 -32.36
N GLU A 718 -12.20 -6.58 -31.41
CA GLU A 718 -11.24 -7.70 -31.42
C GLU A 718 -11.94 -9.06 -31.20
N ALA A 719 -13.04 -9.10 -30.44
CA ALA A 719 -13.73 -10.35 -30.10
C ALA A 719 -14.64 -10.85 -31.24
N SER A 720 -15.31 -9.97 -31.97
CA SER A 720 -16.21 -10.36 -33.07
C SER A 720 -16.15 -9.38 -34.23
N GLU A 721 -15.87 -9.88 -35.44
CA GLU A 721 -16.01 -9.12 -36.70
C GLU A 721 -17.48 -8.87 -37.07
N GLY A 722 -18.43 -9.51 -36.36
CA GLY A 722 -19.87 -9.38 -36.61
C GLY A 722 -20.53 -8.23 -35.85
N VAL A 723 -19.76 -7.36 -35.19
CA VAL A 723 -20.29 -6.19 -34.47
C VAL A 723 -19.66 -4.88 -34.92
N GLU A 724 -20.44 -3.81 -34.84
CA GLU A 724 -20.02 -2.42 -34.95
C GLU A 724 -20.28 -1.70 -33.62
N VAL A 725 -19.37 -0.79 -33.23
CA VAL A 725 -19.47 -0.01 -31.99
C VAL A 725 -19.73 1.46 -32.32
N HIS A 726 -20.73 2.06 -31.66
CA HIS A 726 -21.12 3.46 -31.83
C HIS A 726 -20.96 4.23 -30.52
N GLY A 727 -20.38 5.43 -30.59
CA GLY A 727 -20.09 6.27 -29.43
C GLY A 727 -18.65 6.15 -28.93
N PRO A 728 -18.37 6.54 -27.68
CA PRO A 728 -19.33 7.04 -26.69
C PRO A 728 -19.93 8.41 -27.07
N VAL A 729 -21.13 8.70 -26.57
CA VAL A 729 -21.75 10.03 -26.59
C VAL A 729 -22.13 10.45 -25.16
N GLU A 730 -22.26 11.75 -24.90
CA GLU A 730 -22.74 12.25 -23.59
C GLU A 730 -24.18 11.83 -23.33
N GLN A 731 -24.47 11.33 -22.11
CA GLN A 731 -25.80 10.86 -21.71
C GLN A 731 -26.87 11.94 -21.91
N GLY A 732 -26.57 13.19 -21.55
CA GLY A 732 -27.54 14.28 -21.67
C GLY A 732 -27.96 14.50 -23.11
N THR A 733 -26.99 14.56 -24.02
CA THR A 733 -27.23 14.69 -25.46
C THR A 733 -28.01 13.49 -26.01
N TRP A 734 -27.68 12.28 -25.56
CA TRP A 734 -28.36 11.06 -25.98
C TRP A 734 -29.83 11.02 -25.53
N LEU A 735 -30.11 11.33 -24.26
CA LEU A 735 -31.48 11.39 -23.71
C LEU A 735 -32.32 12.50 -24.38
N GLU A 736 -31.72 13.66 -24.67
CA GLU A 736 -32.38 14.74 -25.40
C GLU A 736 -32.80 14.28 -26.81
N GLN A 737 -31.92 13.57 -27.52
CA GLN A 737 -32.25 13.01 -28.84
C GLN A 737 -33.34 11.93 -28.79
N LEU A 738 -33.48 11.21 -27.68
CA LEU A 738 -34.55 10.24 -27.47
C LEU A 738 -35.88 10.85 -27.02
N GLY A 739 -35.92 12.16 -26.77
CA GLY A 739 -37.15 12.88 -26.43
C GLY A 739 -37.49 12.87 -24.93
N VAL A 740 -36.47 12.99 -24.07
CA VAL A 740 -36.65 13.07 -22.61
C VAL A 740 -37.57 14.21 -22.17
N ARG A 741 -37.50 15.37 -22.83
CA ARG A 741 -38.35 16.53 -22.51
C ARG A 741 -39.81 16.27 -22.82
N GLU A 742 -40.08 15.65 -23.96
CA GLU A 742 -41.41 15.28 -24.42
C GLU A 742 -42.03 14.27 -23.47
N ARG A 743 -41.26 13.26 -23.08
CA ARG A 743 -41.75 12.24 -22.16
C ARG A 743 -41.97 12.79 -20.76
N ALA A 744 -41.01 13.53 -20.20
CA ALA A 744 -41.15 14.19 -18.92
C ALA A 744 -42.35 15.13 -18.88
N GLY A 745 -42.56 15.94 -19.94
CA GLY A 745 -43.71 16.82 -20.06
C GLY A 745 -45.05 16.07 -20.08
N ARG A 746 -45.13 14.89 -20.69
CA ARG A 746 -46.32 14.03 -20.62
C ARG A 746 -46.58 13.50 -19.21
N VAL A 747 -45.54 13.06 -18.50
CA VAL A 747 -45.67 12.57 -17.12
C VAL A 747 -46.14 13.68 -16.18
N VAL A 748 -45.57 14.89 -16.30
CA VAL A 748 -46.00 16.06 -15.51
C VAL A 748 -47.48 16.37 -15.75
N LYS A 749 -47.93 16.38 -17.02
CA LYS A 749 -49.35 16.59 -17.34
C LYS A 749 -50.27 15.53 -16.74
N GLN A 750 -49.84 14.26 -16.73
CA GLN A 750 -50.60 13.17 -16.11
C GLN A 750 -50.69 13.36 -14.59
N MET A 751 -49.59 13.70 -13.92
CA MET A 751 -49.56 13.98 -12.48
C MET A 751 -50.45 15.18 -12.11
N GLN A 752 -50.42 16.26 -12.90
CA GLN A 752 -51.27 17.44 -12.70
C GLN A 752 -52.78 17.15 -12.84
N GLY A 753 -53.15 16.14 -13.63
CA GLY A 753 -54.54 15.68 -13.76
C GLY A 753 -55.03 14.79 -12.60
N ALA A 754 -54.12 14.28 -11.76
CA ALA A 754 -54.39 13.21 -10.80
C ALA A 754 -54.72 13.67 -9.36
N LYS A 755 -55.20 14.93 -9.20
CA LYS A 755 -55.55 15.68 -7.94
C LYS A 755 -54.48 16.73 -7.59
N GLN A 756 -54.92 17.96 -7.27
CA GLN A 756 -54.04 19.10 -6.96
C GLN A 756 -53.99 19.36 -5.45
N ASP A 757 -53.06 18.72 -4.75
CA ASP A 757 -52.70 19.00 -3.36
C ASP A 757 -51.20 19.29 -3.23
N GLU A 758 -50.78 19.72 -2.04
CA GLU A 758 -49.37 20.09 -1.76
C GLU A 758 -48.41 18.91 -1.98
N ASP A 759 -48.82 17.69 -1.63
CA ASP A 759 -48.05 16.45 -1.83
C ASP A 759 -47.80 16.18 -3.32
N MET A 760 -48.83 16.33 -4.17
CA MET A 760 -48.66 16.19 -5.62
C MET A 760 -47.72 17.25 -6.20
N GLN A 761 -47.79 18.51 -5.72
CA GLN A 761 -46.89 19.57 -6.17
C GLN A 761 -45.43 19.28 -5.79
N GLU A 762 -45.19 18.72 -4.61
CA GLU A 762 -43.86 18.30 -4.18
C GLU A 762 -43.34 17.13 -5.03
N LYS A 763 -44.19 16.14 -5.33
CA LYS A 763 -43.86 15.04 -6.25
C LYS A 763 -43.49 15.51 -7.65
N ILE A 764 -44.25 16.46 -8.21
CA ILE A 764 -43.94 17.07 -9.51
C ILE A 764 -42.58 17.76 -9.47
N LYS A 765 -42.29 18.56 -8.44
CA LYS A 765 -40.99 19.24 -8.28
C LYS A 765 -39.84 18.23 -8.17
N SER A 766 -40.00 17.16 -7.38
CA SER A 766 -38.99 16.12 -7.24
C SER A 766 -38.79 15.34 -8.55
N PHE A 767 -39.85 15.10 -9.32
CA PHE A 767 -39.75 14.46 -10.62
C PHE A 767 -39.03 15.37 -11.63
N GLU A 768 -39.39 16.65 -11.66
CA GLU A 768 -38.77 17.65 -12.54
C GLU A 768 -37.28 17.83 -12.26
N SER A 769 -36.88 17.91 -10.99
CA SER A 769 -35.47 17.98 -10.64
C SER A 769 -34.73 16.69 -11.00
N GLY A 770 -35.37 15.54 -10.84
CA GLY A 770 -34.81 14.24 -11.18
C GLY A 770 -34.44 14.11 -12.67
N TRP A 771 -35.39 14.30 -13.59
CA TRP A 771 -35.08 14.13 -15.01
C TRP A 771 -34.13 15.22 -15.54
N LYS A 772 -34.19 16.46 -15.00
CA LYS A 772 -33.24 17.53 -15.36
C LYS A 772 -31.82 17.15 -14.96
N ARG A 773 -31.64 16.56 -13.77
CA ARG A 773 -30.34 16.06 -13.33
C ARG A 773 -29.72 15.05 -14.30
N LEU A 774 -30.54 14.21 -14.96
CA LEU A 774 -30.05 13.22 -15.94
C LEU A 774 -29.41 13.86 -17.17
N VAL A 775 -29.79 15.09 -17.54
CA VAL A 775 -29.36 15.77 -18.77
C VAL A 775 -28.46 16.98 -18.54
N GLU A 776 -28.48 17.57 -17.35
CA GLU A 776 -27.67 18.76 -17.03
C GLU A 776 -26.16 18.45 -17.08
N ALA A 777 -25.40 19.35 -17.71
CA ALA A 777 -23.94 19.26 -17.83
C ALA A 777 -23.17 19.86 -16.62
N GLY A 778 -23.89 20.39 -15.63
CA GLY A 778 -23.29 21.01 -14.45
C GLY A 778 -22.65 20.01 -13.47
N PRO A 779 -21.92 20.47 -12.45
CA PRO A 779 -21.17 19.61 -11.52
C PRO A 779 -22.02 18.60 -10.73
N ARG A 780 -23.32 18.84 -10.59
CA ARG A 780 -24.28 17.92 -9.93
C ARG A 780 -25.15 17.14 -10.92
N GLY A 781 -25.03 17.45 -12.21
CA GLY A 781 -25.76 16.82 -13.30
C GLY A 781 -24.99 15.61 -13.85
N MET A 782 -25.75 14.69 -14.43
CA MET A 782 -25.23 13.42 -14.97
C MET A 782 -25.00 13.50 -16.48
N GLY A 783 -25.53 14.54 -17.14
CA GLY A 783 -25.57 14.62 -18.59
C GLY A 783 -24.21 14.57 -19.25
N LYS A 784 -23.20 15.21 -18.63
CA LYS A 784 -21.81 15.21 -19.12
C LYS A 784 -20.95 14.12 -18.49
N ALA A 785 -21.19 13.76 -17.23
CA ALA A 785 -20.38 12.77 -16.53
C ALA A 785 -20.53 11.37 -17.15
N TYR A 786 -21.77 10.97 -17.45
CA TYR A 786 -22.09 9.68 -18.04
C TYR A 786 -21.96 9.69 -19.55
N LYS A 787 -21.54 8.54 -20.08
CA LYS A 787 -21.47 8.25 -21.51
C LYS A 787 -22.34 7.08 -21.86
N VAL A 788 -22.75 7.06 -23.13
CA VAL A 788 -23.57 5.99 -23.71
C VAL A 788 -22.84 5.46 -24.93
N MET A 789 -22.68 4.15 -24.99
CA MET A 789 -22.09 3.40 -26.10
C MET A 789 -23.06 2.32 -26.55
N ALA A 790 -23.21 2.15 -27.86
CA ALA A 790 -24.03 1.10 -28.44
C ALA A 790 -23.18 0.10 -29.22
N VAL A 791 -23.56 -1.17 -29.14
CA VAL A 791 -22.96 -2.25 -29.94
C VAL A 791 -24.07 -2.87 -30.77
N LEU A 792 -23.90 -2.91 -32.08
CA LEU A 792 -24.88 -3.44 -33.02
C LEU A 792 -24.26 -4.53 -33.90
N PRO A 793 -25.07 -5.36 -34.56
CA PRO A 793 -24.64 -6.21 -35.66
C PRO A 793 -23.96 -5.38 -36.75
N GLU A 794 -22.84 -5.87 -37.27
CA GLU A 794 -22.09 -5.21 -38.35
C GLU A 794 -22.98 -4.93 -39.57
N GLY A 795 -23.14 -3.65 -39.90
CA GLY A 795 -24.04 -3.16 -40.96
C GLY A 795 -23.31 -2.53 -42.15
N GLY A 796 -21.97 -2.59 -42.20
CA GLY A 796 -21.14 -1.86 -43.16
C GLY A 796 -21.21 -0.35 -42.98
N GLY A 797 -21.48 0.13 -41.77
CA GLY A 797 -21.68 1.55 -41.45
C GLY A 797 -22.92 2.19 -42.09
N LYS A 798 -23.82 1.40 -42.69
CA LYS A 798 -25.02 1.88 -43.39
C LYS A 798 -26.13 2.35 -42.45
N ARG A 799 -26.15 1.82 -41.22
CA ARG A 799 -27.13 2.14 -40.18
C ARG A 799 -26.40 2.68 -38.98
N ARG A 800 -26.93 3.77 -38.40
CA ARG A 800 -26.52 4.27 -37.08
C ARG A 800 -27.71 4.18 -36.14
N PRO A 801 -27.51 3.85 -34.86
CA PRO A 801 -28.59 3.83 -33.88
C PRO A 801 -29.07 5.25 -33.57
N VAL A 802 -30.32 5.34 -33.11
CA VAL A 802 -30.89 6.60 -32.59
C VAL A 802 -30.07 7.05 -31.39
N GLY A 803 -29.77 8.36 -31.30
CA GLY A 803 -28.91 8.91 -30.27
C GLY A 803 -27.42 8.95 -30.63
N PHE A 804 -27.02 8.35 -31.77
CA PHE A 804 -25.62 8.27 -32.24
C PHE A 804 -25.45 8.86 -33.65
N GLY A 805 -26.30 9.83 -33.99
CA GLY A 805 -26.38 10.43 -35.33
C GLY A 805 -27.21 9.62 -36.34
N GLY A 806 -27.89 8.56 -35.90
CA GLY A 806 -28.87 7.81 -36.69
C GLY A 806 -30.31 8.33 -36.55
N GLN A 807 -31.21 7.77 -37.35
CA GLN A 807 -32.66 8.01 -37.28
C GLN A 807 -33.41 6.71 -37.00
N VAL A 808 -34.68 6.80 -36.60
CA VAL A 808 -35.56 5.63 -36.45
C VAL A 808 -35.75 4.99 -37.82
N VAL A 809 -35.35 3.73 -37.95
CA VAL A 809 -35.55 2.92 -39.17
C VAL A 809 -36.63 1.88 -38.83
N GLY A 810 -37.72 1.83 -39.60
CA GLY A 810 -38.85 0.96 -39.27
C GLY A 810 -39.83 0.71 -40.40
#